data_AF-A0A9Q9D6H9-F1
#
_entry.id   AF-A0A9Q9D6H9-F1
#
_cell.length_a   1.000
_cell.length_b   1.000
_cell.length_c   1.000
_cell.angle_alpha   90.00
_cell.angle_beta   90.00
_cell.angle_gamma   90.00
#
_symmetry.space_group_name_H-M   'P 1'
#
loop_
_entity.id
_entity.type
_entity.pdbx_description
1 polymer ?
#
loop_
_entity_poly.entity_id
_entity_poly.type
_entity_poly.pdbx_seq_one_letter_code
_entity_poly.pdbx_strand_id
1 'polypeptide(L)'
;MSDKKNKLIKERYKNSIKRKSDVKEKVKANRTQSARKSRLESRGTLKIAKKEYRLKKKNYQALKSQVKDSSSDELSDKLKAARKEKLAAKNKKKVAQKVYKQSVTDDPAMLRKHMKRSALYASKHKVESLGTKEETLNEAVEIRRQSKQRTQMYQGSKALVRNSYKLSKVATKGTYRMGNRSLNLVKGRGFQVTPEEFSKTRQAAKKYHNFRNRLKASQFGRGASKTKNILASIIRFVNAPLKAKNLIFSFIAFLIVFILMMFLTTSNVAVKQSDEELNKSWVYMSELDAKNSDESNSFYSNLDDVMFFMNYKFDDYSIDDQFTVSADNSTGMKLETYKKYVKKLWTALNGKKGAYELKTLEALNKDSKSGYYLSDDSLEELKEFRENMGYSTLDDQLEFPYETEDMAISRRYGYERKGEEIQIFNSIETPVTSELKILAPMGGIVSSVTSDDALTITEDGVRITIKGINSSRFIGGESVNSKEYLGKATGSKLTITYEKQFGDDKKWTTVNPGFYFPKVSYLQVSSIADDSFDPGGDVTKRAKAFYDDATSKGYTLAGIAAVLGNFDVESQINSKRAEGDYLSPPVGASKDSWDDPKWLSMGGMDIYGKYPNIVHRGLGWGQWTDTSDGGNRHTLLLNFAKEKKKTWYDPKLQLDFMLNGDSPASRTYAKNVLGSKVATTVPELTNYFLTYWEGNPGDKVAERIQSAQNWYNYFKNMNAEGNGDMNASSKEVYEKYKDKIKPLPTNKEMGTGWPGNAYALGNCTWWVYNREKQLGTSIYPYMGNANQWPTNYHLTPGAKLVSTPKRGDAVVFVGGVANTSPIYGHVGVVEYVNSDGSFVTSEMNVPSPYVMQWRVLKKQAGMYFIRFK
;
A
#
# COMPACT_ATOMS: atom_id res chain seq x y z
N MET A 1 20.23 -34.93 -55.56
CA MET A 1 19.49 -34.34 -54.40
C MET A 1 18.00 -34.74 -54.32
N SER A 2 17.37 -35.21 -55.42
CA SER A 2 15.94 -35.59 -55.49
C SER A 2 15.56 -36.81 -54.62
N ASP A 3 16.37 -37.88 -54.59
CA ASP A 3 15.99 -39.14 -53.94
C ASP A 3 15.96 -39.12 -52.41
N LYS A 4 16.89 -38.42 -51.75
CA LYS A 4 16.84 -38.25 -50.28
C LYS A 4 15.61 -37.47 -49.82
N LYS A 5 15.19 -36.47 -50.62
CA LYS A 5 13.99 -35.66 -50.34
C LYS A 5 12.72 -36.49 -50.55
N ASN A 6 12.67 -37.28 -51.63
CA ASN A 6 11.56 -38.21 -51.90
C ASN A 6 11.43 -39.32 -50.85
N LYS A 7 12.55 -39.87 -50.36
CA LYS A 7 12.55 -40.88 -49.28
C LYS A 7 12.01 -40.31 -47.96
N LEU A 8 12.39 -39.08 -47.61
CA LEU A 8 11.86 -38.36 -46.43
C LEU A 8 10.38 -38.00 -46.55
N ILE A 9 9.91 -37.64 -47.75
CA ILE A 9 8.50 -37.35 -48.02
C ILE A 9 7.67 -38.65 -47.91
N LYS A 10 8.11 -39.75 -48.53
CA LYS A 10 7.47 -41.07 -48.42
C LYS A 10 7.41 -41.55 -46.96
N GLU A 11 8.47 -41.39 -46.17
CA GLU A 11 8.45 -41.73 -44.73
C GLU A 11 7.49 -40.82 -43.92
N ARG A 12 7.44 -39.52 -44.21
CA ARG A 12 6.50 -38.61 -43.53
C ARG A 12 5.05 -38.94 -43.88
N TYR A 13 4.78 -39.32 -45.12
CA TYR A 13 3.47 -39.73 -45.62
C TYR A 13 3.01 -41.05 -44.97
N LYS A 14 3.85 -42.09 -44.97
CA LYS A 14 3.58 -43.36 -44.28
C LYS A 14 3.32 -43.14 -42.78
N ASN A 15 4.10 -42.29 -42.13
CA ASN A 15 3.88 -41.91 -40.74
C ASN A 15 2.58 -41.09 -40.52
N SER A 16 2.12 -40.30 -41.48
CA SER A 16 0.81 -39.62 -41.37
C SER A 16 -0.37 -40.57 -41.51
N ILE A 17 -0.29 -41.56 -42.41
CA ILE A 17 -1.34 -42.57 -42.59
C ILE A 17 -1.46 -43.42 -41.32
N LYS A 18 -0.33 -43.96 -40.82
CA LYS A 18 -0.30 -44.74 -39.58
C LYS A 18 -0.88 -43.95 -38.40
N ARG A 19 -0.51 -42.67 -38.25
CA ARG A 19 -1.08 -41.80 -37.21
C ARG A 19 -2.59 -41.57 -37.35
N LYS A 20 -3.13 -41.43 -38.56
CA LYS A 20 -4.58 -41.28 -38.76
C LYS A 20 -5.32 -42.56 -38.38
N SER A 21 -4.77 -43.72 -38.73
CA SER A 21 -5.30 -45.03 -38.32
C SER A 21 -5.28 -45.20 -36.80
N ASP A 22 -4.14 -44.98 -36.15
CA ASP A 22 -3.98 -45.13 -34.69
C ASP A 22 -4.91 -44.18 -33.90
N VAL A 23 -5.18 -42.98 -34.43
CA VAL A 23 -6.16 -42.05 -33.82
C VAL A 23 -7.57 -42.59 -33.99
N LYS A 24 -7.95 -43.07 -35.18
CA LYS A 24 -9.30 -43.57 -35.46
C LYS A 24 -9.63 -44.79 -34.61
N GLU A 25 -8.69 -45.72 -34.46
CA GLU A 25 -8.83 -46.91 -33.63
C GLU A 25 -9.01 -46.56 -32.15
N LYS A 26 -8.14 -45.69 -31.61
CA LYS A 26 -8.23 -45.26 -30.20
C LYS A 26 -9.45 -44.41 -29.89
N VAL A 27 -9.92 -43.61 -30.85
CA VAL A 27 -11.19 -42.87 -30.69
C VAL A 27 -12.38 -43.84 -30.73
N LYS A 28 -12.35 -44.87 -31.59
CA LYS A 28 -13.41 -45.90 -31.63
C LYS A 28 -13.47 -46.68 -30.31
N ALA A 29 -12.33 -47.07 -29.75
CA ALA A 29 -12.25 -47.73 -28.44
C ALA A 29 -12.78 -46.86 -27.29
N ASN A 30 -12.68 -45.53 -27.40
CA ASN A 30 -13.19 -44.60 -26.39
C ASN A 30 -14.72 -44.38 -26.46
N ARG A 31 -15.40 -44.81 -27.55
CA ARG A 31 -16.85 -44.65 -27.71
C ARG A 31 -17.67 -45.67 -26.92
N THR A 32 -17.04 -46.74 -26.44
CA THR A 32 -17.70 -47.77 -25.62
C THR A 32 -17.69 -47.45 -24.12
N GLN A 33 -17.14 -46.28 -23.74
CA GLN A 33 -17.01 -45.84 -22.35
C GLN A 33 -17.59 -44.44 -22.16
N SER A 34 -17.93 -44.08 -20.91
CA SER A 34 -18.48 -42.75 -20.60
C SER A 34 -17.49 -41.63 -20.93
N ALA A 35 -18.00 -40.52 -21.48
CA ALA A 35 -17.16 -39.42 -22.01
C ALA A 35 -16.13 -38.88 -21.00
N ARG A 36 -16.52 -38.78 -19.72
CA ARG A 36 -15.63 -38.35 -18.63
C ARG A 36 -14.48 -39.35 -18.41
N LYS A 37 -14.74 -40.66 -18.46
CA LYS A 37 -13.73 -41.71 -18.29
C LYS A 37 -12.76 -41.72 -19.48
N SER A 38 -13.30 -41.70 -20.70
CA SER A 38 -12.52 -41.61 -21.94
C SER A 38 -11.60 -40.39 -21.98
N ARG A 39 -12.02 -39.25 -21.42
CA ARG A 39 -11.18 -38.04 -21.28
C ARG A 39 -10.07 -38.20 -20.25
N LEU A 40 -10.36 -38.78 -19.08
CA LEU A 40 -9.35 -38.98 -18.02
C LEU A 40 -8.26 -39.96 -18.47
N GLU A 41 -8.66 -41.05 -19.12
CA GLU A 41 -7.72 -42.06 -19.64
C GLU A 41 -6.87 -41.51 -20.79
N SER A 42 -7.48 -40.80 -21.75
CA SER A 42 -6.73 -40.15 -22.83
C SER A 42 -5.80 -39.04 -22.33
N ARG A 43 -6.17 -38.31 -21.25
CA ARG A 43 -5.29 -37.35 -20.57
C ARG A 43 -4.09 -38.03 -19.93
N GLY A 44 -4.31 -39.17 -19.25
CA GLY A 44 -3.25 -40.00 -18.67
C GLY A 44 -2.28 -40.49 -19.76
N THR A 45 -2.83 -41.02 -20.85
CA THR A 45 -2.07 -41.50 -22.01
C THR A 45 -1.24 -40.37 -22.64
N LEU A 46 -1.80 -39.16 -22.79
CA LEU A 46 -1.05 -38.01 -23.28
C LEU A 46 0.08 -37.59 -22.34
N LYS A 47 -0.11 -37.67 -21.02
CA LYS A 47 0.91 -37.34 -20.03
C LYS A 47 2.09 -38.32 -20.12
N ILE A 48 1.81 -39.61 -20.26
CA ILE A 48 2.83 -40.66 -20.45
C ILE A 48 3.59 -40.43 -21.75
N ALA A 49 2.89 -40.24 -22.87
CA ALA A 49 3.51 -40.02 -24.18
C ALA A 49 4.35 -38.73 -24.23
N LYS A 50 3.96 -37.66 -23.51
CA LYS A 50 4.77 -36.44 -23.35
C LYS A 50 6.06 -36.70 -22.57
N LYS A 51 6.01 -37.51 -21.50
CA LYS A 51 7.18 -37.86 -20.68
C LYS A 51 8.15 -38.74 -21.48
N GLU A 52 7.64 -39.76 -22.17
CA GLU A 52 8.42 -40.65 -23.04
C GLU A 52 9.14 -39.85 -24.14
N TYR A 53 8.44 -38.93 -24.82
CA TYR A 53 9.07 -38.07 -25.83
C TYR A 53 10.16 -37.16 -25.26
N ARG A 54 9.95 -36.58 -24.07
CA ARG A 54 10.97 -35.73 -23.42
C ARG A 54 12.23 -36.54 -23.09
N LEU A 55 12.06 -37.76 -22.55
CA LEU A 55 13.18 -38.64 -22.23
C LEU A 55 13.96 -39.03 -23.50
N LYS A 56 13.28 -39.52 -24.53
CA LYS A 56 13.92 -39.91 -25.80
C LYS A 56 14.53 -38.71 -26.54
N LYS A 57 13.97 -37.49 -26.39
CA LYS A 57 14.59 -36.25 -26.92
C LYS A 57 15.89 -35.92 -26.17
N LYS A 58 15.90 -36.02 -24.83
CA LYS A 58 17.09 -35.76 -24.01
C LYS A 58 18.20 -36.76 -24.33
N ASN A 59 17.86 -38.06 -24.43
CA ASN A 59 18.81 -39.10 -24.83
C ASN A 59 19.44 -38.82 -26.20
N TYR A 60 18.61 -38.51 -27.21
CA TYR A 60 19.11 -38.14 -28.53
C TYR A 60 20.01 -36.89 -28.51
N GLN A 61 19.72 -35.89 -27.68
CA GLN A 61 20.55 -34.69 -27.57
C GLN A 61 21.90 -34.98 -26.90
N ALA A 62 21.91 -35.82 -25.85
CA ALA A 62 23.13 -36.24 -25.20
C ALA A 62 24.04 -37.01 -26.16
N LEU A 63 23.50 -38.03 -26.85
CA LEU A 63 24.24 -38.80 -27.86
C LEU A 63 24.70 -37.94 -29.05
N LYS A 64 23.89 -36.95 -29.47
CA LYS A 64 24.29 -36.02 -30.54
C LYS A 64 25.49 -35.17 -30.14
N SER A 65 25.58 -34.79 -28.86
CA SER A 65 26.70 -33.99 -28.36
C SER A 65 27.97 -34.85 -28.27
N GLN A 66 27.85 -36.08 -27.76
CA GLN A 66 28.98 -37.03 -27.70
C GLN A 66 29.54 -37.41 -29.07
N VAL A 67 28.70 -37.60 -30.09
CA VAL A 67 29.15 -37.84 -31.47
C VAL A 67 29.85 -36.63 -32.08
N LYS A 68 29.57 -35.40 -31.60
CA LYS A 68 30.23 -34.19 -32.10
C LYS A 68 31.69 -34.11 -31.63
N ASP A 69 31.99 -34.73 -30.48
CA ASP A 69 33.29 -34.67 -29.81
C ASP A 69 34.13 -35.95 -30.03
N SER A 70 33.61 -36.94 -30.78
CA SER A 70 34.31 -38.23 -31.03
C SER A 70 33.80 -38.92 -32.30
N SER A 71 34.70 -39.25 -33.23
CA SER A 71 34.39 -39.91 -34.52
C SER A 71 34.29 -41.44 -34.42
N SER A 72 33.49 -41.96 -33.49
CA SER A 72 33.25 -43.41 -33.34
C SER A 72 31.98 -43.85 -34.11
N ASP A 73 32.13 -44.84 -35.00
CA ASP A 73 31.03 -45.39 -35.81
C ASP A 73 29.91 -46.02 -34.96
N GLU A 74 30.27 -46.65 -33.83
CA GLU A 74 29.30 -47.25 -32.91
C GLU A 74 28.38 -46.19 -32.26
N LEU A 75 28.96 -45.04 -31.93
CA LEU A 75 28.24 -43.88 -31.39
C LEU A 75 27.31 -43.24 -32.44
N SER A 76 27.73 -43.21 -33.71
CA SER A 76 26.92 -42.78 -34.84
C SER A 76 25.68 -43.65 -35.05
N ASP A 77 25.81 -44.97 -34.90
CA ASP A 77 24.68 -45.90 -35.02
C ASP A 77 23.73 -45.84 -33.82
N LYS A 78 24.26 -45.70 -32.60
CA LYS A 78 23.45 -45.40 -31.40
C LYS A 78 22.67 -44.08 -31.57
N LEU A 79 23.26 -43.07 -32.22
CA LEU A 79 22.57 -41.80 -32.52
C LEU A 79 21.44 -41.98 -33.55
N LYS A 80 21.65 -42.78 -34.60
CA LYS A 80 20.60 -43.11 -35.60
C LYS A 80 19.42 -43.85 -34.93
N ALA A 81 19.71 -44.82 -34.05
CA ALA A 81 18.69 -45.53 -33.28
C ALA A 81 17.90 -44.59 -32.36
N ALA A 82 18.59 -43.75 -31.57
CA ALA A 82 17.97 -42.76 -30.69
C ALA A 82 17.10 -41.74 -31.46
N ARG A 83 17.50 -41.39 -32.69
CA ARG A 83 16.70 -40.53 -33.58
C ARG A 83 15.38 -41.19 -33.97
N LYS A 84 15.40 -42.49 -34.32
CA LYS A 84 14.22 -43.29 -34.68
C LYS A 84 13.26 -43.41 -33.50
N GLU A 85 13.77 -43.72 -32.32
CA GLU A 85 12.97 -43.79 -31.08
C GLU A 85 12.32 -42.46 -30.71
N LYS A 86 13.09 -41.36 -30.78
CA LYS A 86 12.57 -40.00 -30.56
C LYS A 86 11.44 -39.68 -31.53
N LEU A 87 11.55 -40.07 -32.80
CA LEU A 87 10.53 -39.82 -33.80
C LEU A 87 9.27 -40.67 -33.54
N ALA A 88 9.42 -41.93 -33.16
CA ALA A 88 8.32 -42.80 -32.75
C ALA A 88 7.58 -42.24 -31.54
N ALA A 89 8.30 -41.83 -30.49
CA ALA A 89 7.71 -41.18 -29.31
C ALA A 89 7.02 -39.85 -29.64
N LYS A 90 7.56 -39.07 -30.60
CA LYS A 90 6.91 -37.85 -31.11
C LYS A 90 5.57 -38.16 -31.77
N ASN A 91 5.50 -39.25 -32.54
CA ASN A 91 4.27 -39.68 -33.20
C ASN A 91 3.24 -40.17 -32.16
N LYS A 92 3.63 -41.01 -31.19
CA LYS A 92 2.76 -41.43 -30.07
C LYS A 92 2.18 -40.24 -29.32
N LYS A 93 3.01 -39.24 -29.00
CA LYS A 93 2.56 -37.98 -28.38
C LYS A 93 1.50 -37.28 -29.23
N LYS A 94 1.73 -37.15 -30.55
CA LYS A 94 0.77 -36.47 -31.44
C LYS A 94 -0.56 -37.20 -31.55
N VAL A 95 -0.53 -38.54 -31.61
CA VAL A 95 -1.74 -39.39 -31.59
C VAL A 95 -2.50 -39.19 -30.28
N ALA A 96 -1.84 -39.35 -29.13
CA ALA A 96 -2.46 -39.16 -27.82
C ALA A 96 -3.02 -37.74 -27.63
N GLN A 97 -2.37 -36.73 -28.23
CA GLN A 97 -2.84 -35.35 -28.16
C GLN A 97 -4.12 -35.12 -28.98
N LYS A 98 -4.23 -35.73 -30.16
CA LYS A 98 -5.45 -35.66 -30.97
C LYS A 98 -6.61 -36.42 -30.32
N VAL A 99 -6.36 -37.63 -29.81
CA VAL A 99 -7.35 -38.44 -29.09
C VAL A 99 -7.87 -37.70 -27.86
N TYR A 100 -6.98 -37.08 -27.07
CA TYR A 100 -7.38 -36.27 -25.92
C TYR A 100 -8.22 -35.06 -26.34
N LYS A 101 -7.80 -34.32 -27.38
CA LYS A 101 -8.57 -33.17 -27.89
C LYS A 101 -9.99 -33.58 -28.30
N GLN A 102 -10.12 -34.68 -29.03
CA GLN A 102 -11.44 -35.20 -29.42
C GLN A 102 -12.27 -35.59 -28.20
N SER A 103 -11.70 -36.31 -27.22
CA SER A 103 -12.41 -36.69 -25.99
C SER A 103 -12.83 -35.52 -25.10
N VAL A 104 -12.18 -34.36 -25.26
CA VAL A 104 -12.58 -33.11 -24.58
C VAL A 104 -13.78 -32.48 -25.28
N THR A 105 -13.81 -32.50 -26.62
CA THR A 105 -14.95 -32.06 -27.42
C THR A 105 -16.16 -32.99 -27.22
N ASP A 106 -15.93 -34.29 -27.07
CA ASP A 106 -17.01 -35.27 -26.89
C ASP A 106 -17.57 -35.29 -25.44
N ASP A 107 -16.97 -34.56 -24.48
CA ASP A 107 -17.43 -34.46 -23.08
C ASP A 107 -18.37 -33.24 -22.89
N PRO A 108 -19.68 -33.44 -22.70
CA PRO A 108 -20.67 -32.35 -22.59
C PRO A 108 -20.38 -31.38 -21.43
N ALA A 109 -19.73 -31.85 -20.35
CA ALA A 109 -19.37 -31.01 -19.21
C ALA A 109 -18.24 -30.02 -19.55
N MET A 110 -17.36 -30.38 -20.50
CA MET A 110 -16.31 -29.50 -21.01
C MET A 110 -16.82 -28.60 -22.14
N LEU A 111 -17.80 -29.07 -22.92
CA LEU A 111 -18.52 -28.25 -23.89
C LEU A 111 -19.26 -27.09 -23.20
N ARG A 112 -19.93 -27.34 -22.05
CA ARG A 112 -20.50 -26.28 -21.19
C ARG A 112 -19.45 -25.30 -20.65
N LYS A 113 -18.21 -25.74 -20.43
CA LYS A 113 -17.12 -24.87 -19.93
C LYS A 113 -16.49 -24.00 -21.03
N HIS A 114 -16.45 -24.49 -22.27
CA HIS A 114 -16.09 -23.67 -23.44
C HIS A 114 -17.25 -22.75 -23.85
N MET A 115 -18.49 -23.24 -23.87
CA MET A 115 -19.67 -22.41 -24.11
C MET A 115 -19.89 -21.36 -23.02
N LYS A 116 -19.56 -21.61 -21.74
CA LYS A 116 -19.56 -20.56 -20.70
C LYS A 116 -18.51 -19.48 -20.93
N ARG A 117 -17.41 -19.78 -21.62
CA ARG A 117 -16.34 -18.79 -21.91
C ARG A 117 -16.66 -17.96 -23.15
N SER A 118 -17.40 -18.50 -24.13
CA SER A 118 -17.98 -17.74 -25.24
C SER A 118 -19.27 -17.02 -24.85
N ALA A 119 -20.07 -17.58 -23.94
CA ALA A 119 -21.26 -16.94 -23.39
C ALA A 119 -20.92 -15.75 -22.49
N LEU A 120 -19.82 -15.81 -21.71
CA LEU A 120 -19.31 -14.65 -20.95
C LEU A 120 -18.86 -13.46 -21.84
N TYR A 121 -18.64 -13.67 -23.15
CA TYR A 121 -18.41 -12.59 -24.12
C TYR A 121 -19.71 -12.13 -24.82
N ALA A 122 -20.77 -12.94 -24.80
CA ALA A 122 -22.06 -12.65 -25.44
C ALA A 122 -23.16 -12.20 -24.45
N SER A 123 -22.95 -12.38 -23.14
CA SER A 123 -23.92 -12.03 -22.08
C SER A 123 -23.67 -10.65 -21.45
N LYS A 124 -23.26 -9.66 -22.27
CA LYS A 124 -23.30 -8.24 -21.91
C LYS A 124 -24.64 -7.58 -22.29
N HIS A 125 -25.58 -8.35 -22.86
CA HIS A 125 -26.97 -7.94 -23.03
C HIS A 125 -27.89 -9.09 -22.65
N LYS A 126 -29.01 -8.75 -22.00
CA LYS A 126 -30.08 -9.60 -21.45
C LYS A 126 -29.80 -10.29 -20.12
N VAL A 127 -30.07 -9.53 -19.06
CA VAL A 127 -30.70 -10.05 -17.84
C VAL A 127 -32.19 -10.18 -18.13
N GLU A 128 -32.77 -11.36 -17.88
CA GLU A 128 -34.10 -11.58 -17.27
C GLU A 128 -34.71 -12.94 -17.63
N SER A 129 -35.41 -13.49 -16.63
CA SER A 129 -36.36 -14.61 -16.63
C SER A 129 -35.84 -16.03 -16.34
N LEU A 130 -36.61 -16.69 -15.44
CA LEU A 130 -36.56 -18.08 -14.94
C LEU A 130 -35.57 -18.26 -13.75
N GLY A 131 -35.98 -18.28 -12.48
CA GLY A 131 -37.22 -18.78 -11.89
C GLY A 131 -36.86 -19.92 -10.92
N THR A 132 -36.79 -19.60 -9.62
CA THR A 132 -36.85 -20.49 -8.43
C THR A 132 -36.09 -21.84 -8.45
N LYS A 133 -35.04 -21.94 -7.62
CA LYS A 133 -34.75 -23.10 -6.71
C LYS A 133 -33.55 -22.77 -5.82
N GLU A 134 -33.82 -22.50 -4.54
CA GLU A 134 -32.91 -21.87 -3.57
C GLU A 134 -31.98 -22.84 -2.80
N GLU A 135 -32.04 -24.17 -3.00
CA GLU A 135 -31.29 -25.11 -2.13
C GLU A 135 -30.07 -25.80 -2.77
N THR A 136 -29.73 -25.56 -4.04
CA THR A 136 -28.62 -26.29 -4.71
C THR A 136 -27.35 -25.46 -4.92
N LEU A 137 -27.36 -24.17 -4.55
CA LEU A 137 -26.22 -23.27 -4.74
C LEU A 137 -25.13 -23.47 -3.67
N ASN A 138 -25.50 -23.75 -2.42
CA ASN A 138 -24.55 -23.95 -1.31
C ASN A 138 -23.74 -25.26 -1.47
N GLU A 139 -24.38 -26.36 -1.88
CA GLU A 139 -23.69 -27.64 -2.09
C GLU A 139 -22.71 -27.59 -3.29
N ALA A 140 -23.04 -26.81 -4.32
CA ALA A 140 -22.17 -26.62 -5.50
C ALA A 140 -20.95 -25.73 -5.21
N VAL A 141 -21.07 -24.75 -4.30
CA VAL A 141 -19.96 -23.90 -3.83
C VAL A 141 -19.02 -24.71 -2.93
N GLU A 142 -19.55 -25.62 -2.12
CA GLU A 142 -18.77 -26.40 -1.16
C GLU A 142 -17.98 -27.55 -1.82
N ILE A 143 -18.55 -28.23 -2.82
CA ILE A 143 -17.84 -29.23 -3.63
C ILE A 143 -16.73 -28.56 -4.47
N ARG A 144 -16.93 -27.31 -4.92
CA ARG A 144 -15.92 -26.50 -5.63
C ARG A 144 -14.77 -26.10 -4.70
N ARG A 145 -15.06 -25.73 -3.44
CA ARG A 145 -14.06 -25.45 -2.39
C ARG A 145 -13.22 -26.69 -2.07
N GLN A 146 -13.84 -27.85 -1.86
CA GLN A 146 -13.16 -29.11 -1.57
C GLN A 146 -12.37 -29.70 -2.76
N SER A 147 -12.76 -29.39 -4.01
CA SER A 147 -12.02 -29.83 -5.21
C SER A 147 -10.79 -28.94 -5.50
N LYS A 148 -10.85 -27.64 -5.14
CA LYS A 148 -9.73 -26.69 -5.23
C LYS A 148 -8.63 -27.07 -4.22
N GLN A 149 -9.00 -27.37 -2.96
CA GLN A 149 -8.09 -27.85 -1.92
C GLN A 149 -7.41 -29.20 -2.27
N ARG A 150 -8.16 -30.18 -2.78
CA ARG A 150 -7.57 -31.48 -3.22
C ARG A 150 -6.62 -31.35 -4.42
N THR A 151 -6.87 -30.40 -5.32
CA THR A 151 -6.01 -30.18 -6.49
C THR A 151 -4.73 -29.41 -6.12
N GLN A 152 -4.79 -28.52 -5.12
CA GLN A 152 -3.61 -27.87 -4.53
C GLN A 152 -2.73 -28.88 -3.77
N MET A 153 -3.31 -29.79 -2.97
CA MET A 153 -2.57 -30.90 -2.33
C MET A 153 -1.89 -31.86 -3.34
N TYR A 154 -2.53 -32.16 -4.48
CA TYR A 154 -1.94 -33.04 -5.49
C TYR A 154 -0.83 -32.35 -6.33
N GLN A 155 -0.74 -31.02 -6.31
CA GLN A 155 0.38 -30.29 -6.92
C GLN A 155 1.55 -30.12 -5.95
N GLY A 156 1.30 -29.93 -4.65
CA GLY A 156 2.34 -29.96 -3.61
C GLY A 156 3.11 -31.29 -3.53
N SER A 157 2.43 -32.43 -3.73
CA SER A 157 3.08 -33.76 -3.76
C SER A 157 4.00 -33.98 -4.97
N LYS A 158 3.90 -33.16 -6.03
CA LYS A 158 4.76 -33.26 -7.22
C LYS A 158 6.10 -32.53 -7.06
N ALA A 159 6.17 -31.52 -6.20
CA ALA A 159 7.42 -30.84 -5.84
C ALA A 159 8.32 -31.76 -5.00
N LEU A 160 7.71 -32.54 -4.10
CA LEU A 160 8.38 -33.51 -3.23
C LEU A 160 9.06 -34.69 -3.95
N VAL A 161 8.55 -35.13 -5.11
CA VAL A 161 9.18 -36.22 -5.89
C VAL A 161 10.39 -35.75 -6.71
N ARG A 162 10.57 -34.44 -6.89
CA ARG A 162 11.73 -33.91 -7.64
C ARG A 162 12.96 -33.66 -6.77
N ASN A 163 12.78 -33.36 -5.48
CA ASN A 163 13.89 -33.14 -4.56
C ASN A 163 14.41 -34.42 -3.89
N SER A 164 13.67 -35.54 -3.94
CA SER A 164 14.15 -36.85 -3.44
C SER A 164 15.08 -37.59 -4.42
N TYR A 165 15.11 -37.23 -5.70
CA TYR A 165 15.95 -37.93 -6.69
C TYR A 165 17.40 -37.40 -6.76
N LYS A 166 17.69 -36.21 -6.21
CA LYS A 166 19.04 -35.63 -6.17
C LYS A 166 19.81 -35.87 -4.87
N LEU A 167 19.21 -36.52 -3.87
CA LEU A 167 19.87 -36.89 -2.61
C LEU A 167 20.28 -38.37 -2.52
N SER A 168 20.05 -39.16 -3.57
CA SER A 168 20.22 -40.63 -3.54
C SER A 168 21.64 -41.13 -3.90
N LYS A 169 22.64 -40.27 -4.09
CA LYS A 169 23.95 -40.73 -4.62
C LYS A 169 25.20 -40.47 -3.78
N VAL A 170 25.09 -40.00 -2.53
CA VAL A 170 26.23 -39.96 -1.61
C VAL A 170 25.78 -40.33 -0.20
N ALA A 171 26.56 -41.20 0.45
CA ALA A 171 26.49 -41.65 1.84
C ALA A 171 25.63 -42.89 2.17
N THR A 172 26.17 -44.05 1.80
CA THR A 172 25.97 -45.33 2.49
C THR A 172 26.49 -45.27 3.93
N LYS A 173 25.65 -45.66 4.90
CA LYS A 173 25.90 -46.07 6.31
C LYS A 173 27.23 -45.63 6.94
N GLY A 174 27.23 -44.55 7.73
CA GLY A 174 28.37 -44.23 8.62
C GLY A 174 28.31 -42.97 9.50
N THR A 175 27.39 -42.02 9.32
CA THR A 175 27.61 -40.64 9.83
C THR A 175 26.72 -40.15 10.97
N TYR A 176 25.70 -40.91 11.42
CA TYR A 176 24.81 -40.44 12.49
C TYR A 176 25.52 -40.26 13.85
N ARG A 177 26.57 -41.04 14.13
CA ARG A 177 27.35 -40.93 15.38
C ARG A 177 28.42 -39.84 15.39
N MET A 178 28.79 -39.29 14.22
CA MET A 178 29.79 -38.20 14.13
C MET A 178 29.12 -36.84 14.30
N GLY A 179 27.99 -36.59 13.63
CA GLY A 179 27.32 -35.27 13.64
C GLY A 179 26.83 -34.83 15.02
N ASN A 180 26.37 -35.77 15.85
CA ASN A 180 25.90 -35.45 17.21
C ASN A 180 27.06 -35.12 18.16
N ARG A 181 28.25 -35.69 17.91
CA ARG A 181 29.44 -35.48 18.73
C ARG A 181 30.18 -34.20 18.36
N SER A 182 30.17 -33.80 17.09
CA SER A 182 30.68 -32.49 16.65
C SER A 182 29.78 -31.34 17.11
N LEU A 183 28.45 -31.53 17.20
CA LEU A 183 27.54 -30.54 17.78
C LEU A 183 27.76 -30.31 19.29
N ASN A 184 28.10 -31.35 20.06
CA ASN A 184 28.41 -31.20 21.49
C ASN A 184 29.80 -30.62 21.74
N LEU A 185 30.75 -30.85 20.83
CA LEU A 185 32.07 -30.22 20.84
C LEU A 185 31.97 -28.70 20.61
N VAL A 186 31.15 -28.27 19.66
CA VAL A 186 30.91 -26.84 19.36
C VAL A 186 30.10 -26.14 20.45
N LYS A 187 29.33 -26.88 21.26
CA LYS A 187 28.57 -26.37 22.41
C LYS A 187 29.29 -26.49 23.77
N GLY A 188 30.58 -26.82 23.76
CA GLY A 188 31.41 -26.85 24.98
C GLY A 188 31.14 -28.01 25.94
N ARG A 189 30.43 -29.07 25.52
CA ARG A 189 30.02 -30.20 26.38
C ARG A 189 30.83 -31.49 26.14
N GLY A 190 31.93 -31.38 25.40
CA GLY A 190 32.79 -32.52 25.07
C GLY A 190 32.18 -33.51 24.06
N PHE A 191 32.95 -34.51 23.66
CA PHE A 191 32.61 -35.48 22.60
C PHE A 191 31.76 -36.66 23.12
N GLN A 192 30.66 -36.38 23.82
CA GLN A 192 29.79 -37.40 24.44
C GLN A 192 28.38 -37.46 23.83
N VAL A 193 27.68 -38.59 24.03
CA VAL A 193 26.33 -38.88 23.51
C VAL A 193 25.27 -38.47 24.54
N THR A 194 24.20 -37.80 24.11
CA THR A 194 23.12 -37.33 25.01
C THR A 194 22.31 -38.51 25.61
N PRO A 195 22.10 -38.56 26.94
CA PRO A 195 21.27 -39.59 27.60
C PRO A 195 19.80 -39.59 27.14
N GLU A 196 19.18 -40.77 27.11
CA GLU A 196 17.89 -41.08 26.47
C GLU A 196 16.67 -40.37 27.11
N GLU A 197 16.84 -39.86 28.34
CA GLU A 197 15.82 -39.13 29.12
C GLU A 197 15.55 -37.71 28.61
N PHE A 198 16.46 -37.11 27.83
CA PHE A 198 16.33 -35.75 27.27
C PHE A 198 15.92 -35.74 25.78
N SER A 199 15.46 -36.86 25.22
CA SER A 199 15.09 -36.93 23.80
C SER A 199 13.74 -36.26 23.51
N LYS A 200 13.69 -35.48 22.41
CA LYS A 200 12.49 -34.75 21.93
C LYS A 200 11.26 -35.67 21.73
N THR A 201 11.47 -36.98 21.56
CA THR A 201 10.42 -37.98 21.38
C THR A 201 9.67 -38.34 22.67
N ARG A 202 10.31 -38.30 23.85
CA ARG A 202 9.64 -38.58 25.14
C ARG A 202 8.84 -37.39 25.67
N GLN A 203 9.28 -36.16 25.40
CA GLN A 203 8.49 -34.96 25.72
C GLN A 203 7.19 -34.87 24.92
N ALA A 204 7.21 -35.32 23.65
CA ALA A 204 6.01 -35.47 22.83
C ALA A 204 5.04 -36.52 23.40
N ALA A 205 5.56 -37.63 23.94
CA ALA A 205 4.74 -38.65 24.61
C ALA A 205 4.08 -38.14 25.91
N LYS A 206 4.77 -37.29 26.68
CA LYS A 206 4.23 -36.67 27.91
C LYS A 206 3.10 -35.67 27.59
N LYS A 207 3.23 -34.89 26.50
CA LYS A 207 2.17 -34.00 25.99
C LYS A 207 0.94 -34.78 25.52
N TYR A 208 1.14 -35.92 24.86
CA TYR A 208 0.05 -36.83 24.44
C TYR A 208 -0.74 -37.40 25.63
N HIS A 209 -0.07 -37.82 26.70
CA HIS A 209 -0.73 -38.33 27.91
C HIS A 209 -1.58 -37.27 28.63
N ASN A 210 -1.10 -36.02 28.70
CA ASN A 210 -1.82 -34.91 29.33
C ASN A 210 -3.07 -34.49 28.53
N PHE A 211 -2.97 -34.48 27.20
CA PHE A 211 -4.10 -34.25 26.30
C PHE A 211 -5.20 -35.32 26.47
N ARG A 212 -4.80 -36.59 26.61
CA ARG A 212 -5.72 -37.72 26.85
C ARG A 212 -6.50 -37.58 28.15
N ASN A 213 -5.86 -37.07 29.21
CA ASN A 213 -6.50 -36.89 30.52
C ASN A 213 -7.42 -35.66 30.53
N ARG A 214 -7.10 -34.59 29.79
CA ARG A 214 -7.96 -33.40 29.62
C ARG A 214 -9.23 -33.68 28.80
N LEU A 215 -9.13 -34.52 27.77
CA LEU A 215 -10.27 -34.97 26.96
C LEU A 215 -11.28 -35.82 27.76
N LYS A 216 -10.82 -36.54 28.79
CA LYS A 216 -11.69 -37.27 29.72
C LYS A 216 -12.44 -36.37 30.70
N ALA A 217 -11.93 -35.16 30.96
CA ALA A 217 -12.48 -34.23 31.95
C ALA A 217 -13.45 -33.18 31.35
N SER A 218 -13.45 -32.97 30.02
CA SER A 218 -14.29 -31.99 29.34
C SER A 218 -15.75 -32.44 29.17
N GLN A 219 -16.68 -31.48 28.97
CA GLN A 219 -18.11 -31.76 28.76
C GLN A 219 -18.39 -32.68 27.55
N PHE A 220 -17.47 -32.74 26.58
CA PHE A 220 -17.49 -33.69 25.47
C PHE A 220 -17.28 -35.16 25.91
N GLY A 221 -16.52 -35.38 27.00
CA GLY A 221 -16.29 -36.70 27.59
C GLY A 221 -17.45 -37.23 28.45
N ARG A 222 -18.24 -36.34 29.08
CA ARG A 222 -19.40 -36.75 29.90
C ARG A 222 -20.62 -37.14 29.04
N GLY A 223 -20.80 -36.48 27.90
CA GLY A 223 -21.83 -36.81 26.90
C GLY A 223 -21.59 -38.11 26.12
N ALA A 224 -20.37 -38.67 26.17
CA ALA A 224 -20.00 -39.91 25.48
C ALA A 224 -20.21 -41.19 26.31
N SER A 225 -20.74 -41.09 27.54
CA SER A 225 -20.90 -42.24 28.46
C SER A 225 -22.12 -43.13 28.18
N LYS A 226 -23.07 -42.69 27.36
CA LYS A 226 -24.28 -43.48 27.01
C LYS A 226 -24.18 -44.29 25.71
N THR A 227 -23.05 -44.28 25.01
CA THR A 227 -22.90 -45.02 23.74
C THR A 227 -21.79 -46.06 23.85
N LYS A 228 -22.05 -47.14 24.59
CA LYS A 228 -21.11 -48.27 24.84
C LYS A 228 -20.60 -49.00 23.58
N ASN A 229 -21.15 -48.72 22.39
CA ASN A 229 -20.82 -49.45 21.17
C ASN A 229 -19.60 -48.91 20.40
N ILE A 230 -19.08 -47.73 20.73
CA ILE A 230 -17.98 -47.11 19.97
C ILE A 230 -16.59 -47.51 20.50
N LEU A 231 -16.44 -47.80 21.80
CA LEU A 231 -15.13 -48.14 22.37
C LEU A 231 -14.74 -49.62 22.18
N ALA A 232 -15.71 -50.53 22.15
CA ALA A 232 -15.45 -51.97 21.96
C ALA A 232 -15.01 -52.33 20.53
N SER A 233 -15.34 -51.50 19.54
CA SER A 233 -14.94 -51.69 18.14
C SER A 233 -13.49 -51.29 17.85
N ILE A 234 -12.89 -50.46 18.71
CA ILE A 234 -11.49 -50.01 18.58
C ILE A 234 -10.51 -51.11 19.05
N ILE A 235 -10.85 -51.89 20.08
CA ILE A 235 -9.98 -52.95 20.59
C ILE A 235 -9.92 -54.16 19.64
N ARG A 236 -10.99 -54.48 18.93
CA ARG A 236 -11.01 -55.59 17.95
C ARG A 236 -10.18 -55.33 16.68
N PHE A 237 -9.83 -54.07 16.40
CA PHE A 237 -9.16 -53.70 15.15
C PHE A 237 -7.63 -53.88 15.19
N VAL A 238 -7.03 -54.04 16.38
CA VAL A 238 -5.58 -54.28 16.52
C VAL A 238 -5.20 -55.73 16.21
N ASN A 239 -6.14 -56.68 16.28
CA ASN A 239 -5.83 -58.11 16.19
C ASN A 239 -6.26 -58.82 14.89
N ALA A 240 -6.89 -58.15 13.91
CA ALA A 240 -7.27 -58.80 12.66
C ALA A 240 -7.36 -57.81 11.48
N PRO A 241 -6.35 -57.75 10.58
CA PRO A 241 -6.48 -56.99 9.36
C PRO A 241 -7.25 -57.83 8.33
N LEU A 242 -8.27 -57.23 7.72
CA LEU A 242 -8.87 -57.64 6.45
C LEU A 242 -9.70 -58.94 6.47
N LYS A 243 -10.98 -58.82 6.87
CA LYS A 243 -12.06 -59.51 6.14
C LYS A 243 -13.12 -58.50 5.72
N ALA A 244 -13.32 -58.44 4.41
CA ALA A 244 -14.21 -57.51 3.72
C ALA A 244 -15.66 -57.76 4.14
N LYS A 245 -16.26 -56.80 4.85
CA LYS A 245 -17.71 -56.49 4.76
C LYS A 245 -18.15 -55.20 5.45
N ASN A 246 -17.35 -54.57 6.32
CA ASN A 246 -17.72 -53.28 6.95
C ASN A 246 -16.76 -52.14 6.55
N LEU A 247 -16.95 -51.58 5.35
CA LEU A 247 -16.05 -50.59 4.74
C LEU A 247 -16.26 -49.13 5.23
N ILE A 248 -17.37 -48.83 5.91
CA ILE A 248 -17.70 -47.46 6.32
C ILE A 248 -16.99 -47.07 7.63
N PHE A 249 -16.86 -48.01 8.59
CA PHE A 249 -16.21 -47.74 9.88
C PHE A 249 -14.67 -47.75 9.81
N SER A 250 -14.10 -48.50 8.86
CA SER A 250 -12.66 -48.49 8.53
C SER A 250 -12.18 -47.11 8.05
N PHE A 251 -13.03 -46.41 7.29
CA PHE A 251 -12.67 -45.11 6.72
C PHE A 251 -12.56 -44.02 7.79
N ILE A 252 -13.44 -44.01 8.79
CA ILE A 252 -13.44 -42.97 9.84
C ILE A 252 -12.27 -43.15 10.81
N ALA A 253 -11.95 -44.38 11.21
CA ALA A 253 -10.78 -44.66 12.04
C ALA A 253 -9.46 -44.38 11.31
N PHE A 254 -9.37 -44.73 10.03
CA PHE A 254 -8.24 -44.39 9.18
C PHE A 254 -8.14 -42.87 8.95
N LEU A 255 -9.27 -42.16 8.80
CA LEU A 255 -9.32 -40.70 8.68
C LEU A 255 -8.80 -40.03 9.95
N ILE A 256 -9.15 -40.52 11.14
CA ILE A 256 -8.70 -39.94 12.42
C ILE A 256 -7.19 -40.17 12.63
N VAL A 257 -6.68 -41.37 12.31
CA VAL A 257 -5.23 -41.65 12.37
C VAL A 257 -4.46 -40.89 11.28
N PHE A 258 -5.06 -40.70 10.10
CA PHE A 258 -4.50 -39.90 9.00
C PHE A 258 -4.52 -38.40 9.30
N ILE A 259 -5.54 -37.89 9.99
CA ILE A 259 -5.60 -36.52 10.50
C ILE A 259 -4.57 -36.32 11.61
N LEU A 260 -4.42 -37.28 12.54
CA LEU A 260 -3.38 -37.26 13.58
C LEU A 260 -1.95 -37.37 12.99
N MET A 261 -1.76 -38.13 11.91
CA MET A 261 -0.48 -38.17 11.17
C MET A 261 -0.24 -36.92 10.32
N MET A 262 -1.28 -36.28 9.76
CA MET A 262 -1.17 -34.99 9.07
C MET A 262 -0.72 -33.86 10.01
N PHE A 263 -1.13 -33.89 11.28
CA PHE A 263 -0.67 -32.91 12.28
C PHE A 263 0.80 -33.12 12.72
N LEU A 264 1.40 -34.29 12.46
CA LEU A 264 2.76 -34.62 12.91
C LEU A 264 3.84 -34.48 11.81
N THR A 265 3.49 -34.08 10.58
CA THR A 265 4.45 -33.89 9.48
C THR A 265 4.44 -32.44 8.98
N THR A 266 5.34 -31.62 9.55
CA THR A 266 5.80 -30.26 9.16
C THR A 266 5.08 -29.61 7.96
N SER A 267 4.14 -28.72 8.23
CA SER A 267 3.56 -27.76 7.29
C SER A 267 4.59 -26.69 6.91
N ASN A 268 4.69 -26.36 5.62
CA ASN A 268 5.33 -25.11 5.18
C ASN A 268 4.38 -23.96 5.53
N VAL A 269 4.51 -23.43 6.75
CA VAL A 269 3.76 -22.27 7.26
C VAL A 269 4.45 -20.96 6.84
N ALA A 270 3.66 -19.92 6.60
CA ALA A 270 4.14 -18.60 6.15
C ALA A 270 4.87 -17.82 7.25
N VAL A 271 4.46 -18.01 8.52
CA VAL A 271 5.12 -17.47 9.70
C VAL A 271 5.48 -18.64 10.61
N LYS A 272 6.77 -18.75 10.95
CA LYS A 272 7.33 -19.84 11.78
C LYS A 272 7.74 -19.36 13.17
N GLN A 273 7.91 -18.05 13.35
CA GLN A 273 8.19 -17.43 14.64
C GLN A 273 7.00 -17.58 15.60
N SER A 274 7.30 -17.57 16.91
CA SER A 274 6.25 -17.41 17.92
C SER A 274 5.62 -16.02 17.84
N ASP A 275 4.37 -15.90 18.27
CA ASP A 275 3.64 -14.63 18.40
C ASP A 275 4.47 -13.55 19.10
N GLU A 276 5.18 -13.92 20.17
CA GLU A 276 6.02 -13.01 20.95
C GLU A 276 7.21 -12.46 20.13
N GLU A 277 7.93 -13.33 19.42
CA GLU A 277 9.10 -12.94 18.62
C GLU A 277 8.72 -12.16 17.36
N LEU A 278 7.58 -12.50 16.75
CA LEU A 278 7.00 -11.74 15.66
C LEU A 278 6.64 -10.32 16.12
N ASN A 279 5.96 -10.20 17.27
CA ASN A 279 5.58 -8.91 17.85
C ASN A 279 6.81 -8.07 18.22
N LYS A 280 7.86 -8.67 18.81
CA LYS A 280 9.14 -7.97 19.07
C LYS A 280 9.78 -7.44 17.79
N SER A 281 9.77 -8.24 16.72
CA SER A 281 10.35 -7.86 15.43
C SER A 281 9.60 -6.69 14.80
N TRP A 282 8.27 -6.70 14.88
CA TRP A 282 7.41 -5.60 14.46
C TRP A 282 7.65 -4.32 15.27
N VAL A 283 7.65 -4.43 16.60
CA VAL A 283 7.86 -3.29 17.51
C VAL A 283 9.21 -2.64 17.23
N TYR A 284 10.28 -3.43 17.06
CA TYR A 284 11.59 -2.89 16.75
C TYR A 284 11.64 -2.14 15.41
N MET A 285 10.96 -2.66 14.38
CA MET A 285 10.87 -1.94 13.10
C MET A 285 10.08 -0.63 13.22
N SER A 286 8.96 -0.63 13.94
CA SER A 286 8.21 0.60 14.22
C SER A 286 9.04 1.62 15.04
N GLU A 287 9.92 1.13 15.92
CA GLU A 287 10.85 1.98 16.69
C GLU A 287 11.87 2.66 15.77
N LEU A 288 12.40 1.94 14.77
CA LEU A 288 13.29 2.52 13.77
C LEU A 288 12.58 3.60 12.94
N ASP A 289 11.34 3.35 12.53
CA ASP A 289 10.49 4.34 11.86
C ASP A 289 10.33 5.60 12.72
N ALA A 290 9.91 5.45 13.99
CA ALA A 290 9.69 6.57 14.91
C ALA A 290 10.99 7.37 15.21
N LYS A 291 12.12 6.68 15.42
CA LYS A 291 13.43 7.30 15.71
C LYS A 291 13.97 8.14 14.55
N ASN A 292 13.65 7.76 13.33
CA ASN A 292 14.10 8.47 12.14
C ASN A 292 13.07 9.47 11.62
N SER A 293 11.83 9.43 12.14
CA SER A 293 10.83 10.44 11.84
C SER A 293 11.16 11.75 12.56
N ASP A 294 10.84 12.86 11.92
CA ASP A 294 10.92 14.23 12.44
C ASP A 294 9.75 15.04 11.86
N GLU A 295 9.80 16.38 11.99
CA GLU A 295 8.72 17.23 11.49
C GLU A 295 8.64 17.32 9.96
N SER A 296 9.68 16.89 9.24
CA SER A 296 9.80 17.01 7.78
C SER A 296 9.67 15.64 7.11
N ASN A 297 10.18 14.58 7.76
CA ASN A 297 10.19 13.21 7.28
C ASN A 297 9.40 12.32 8.23
N SER A 298 8.43 11.56 7.72
CA SER A 298 7.64 10.62 8.52
C SER A 298 7.75 9.23 7.93
N PHE A 299 8.22 8.27 8.71
CA PHE A 299 8.42 6.88 8.26
C PHE A 299 7.32 5.97 8.81
N TYR A 300 6.68 5.24 7.89
CA TYR A 300 5.76 4.15 8.17
C TYR A 300 6.06 3.05 7.14
N SER A 301 7.19 2.38 7.34
CA SER A 301 7.65 1.30 6.47
C SER A 301 6.59 0.20 6.37
N ASN A 302 6.50 -0.48 5.21
CA ASN A 302 5.63 -1.66 5.08
C ASN A 302 6.20 -2.83 5.91
N LEU A 303 5.75 -2.93 7.16
CA LEU A 303 6.30 -3.89 8.12
C LEU A 303 5.90 -5.33 7.80
N ASP A 304 4.73 -5.55 7.20
CA ASP A 304 4.30 -6.90 6.78
C ASP A 304 5.29 -7.49 5.78
N ASP A 305 5.66 -6.73 4.75
CA ASP A 305 6.64 -7.17 3.75
C ASP A 305 7.96 -7.60 4.44
N VAL A 306 8.40 -6.84 5.45
CA VAL A 306 9.60 -7.16 6.23
C VAL A 306 9.40 -8.42 7.07
N MET A 307 8.27 -8.58 7.77
CA MET A 307 7.99 -9.76 8.59
C MET A 307 7.97 -11.04 7.74
N PHE A 308 7.26 -11.03 6.60
CA PHE A 308 7.20 -12.18 5.70
C PHE A 308 8.55 -12.49 5.07
N PHE A 309 9.32 -11.48 4.66
CA PHE A 309 10.65 -11.69 4.11
C PHE A 309 11.61 -12.30 5.14
N MET A 310 11.58 -11.81 6.38
CA MET A 310 12.41 -12.33 7.45
C MET A 310 12.04 -13.77 7.81
N ASN A 311 10.74 -14.10 7.89
CA ASN A 311 10.26 -15.46 8.10
C ASN A 311 10.63 -16.38 6.92
N TYR A 312 10.55 -15.91 5.68
CA TYR A 312 10.97 -16.69 4.51
C TYR A 312 12.47 -16.97 4.50
N LYS A 313 13.29 -15.99 4.90
CA LYS A 313 14.76 -16.07 4.85
C LYS A 313 15.36 -16.85 6.02
N PHE A 314 14.76 -16.74 7.21
CA PHE A 314 15.37 -17.21 8.46
C PHE A 314 14.49 -18.15 9.29
N ASP A 315 13.27 -18.44 8.86
CA ASP A 315 12.32 -19.30 9.58
C ASP A 315 12.01 -18.79 11.01
N ASP A 316 12.29 -19.58 12.05
CA ASP A 316 11.93 -19.35 13.46
C ASP A 316 13.00 -18.55 14.23
N TYR A 317 13.41 -17.40 13.70
CA TYR A 317 14.43 -16.56 14.34
C TYR A 317 13.89 -15.78 15.56
N SER A 318 14.76 -15.49 16.53
CA SER A 318 14.52 -14.44 17.54
C SER A 318 15.31 -13.19 17.16
N ILE A 319 14.74 -12.01 17.37
CA ILE A 319 15.39 -10.77 16.92
C ILE A 319 16.71 -10.48 17.66
N ASP A 320 16.84 -10.93 18.91
CA ASP A 320 18.03 -10.71 19.73
C ASP A 320 19.12 -11.78 19.52
N ASP A 321 18.82 -12.86 18.79
CA ASP A 321 19.77 -13.93 18.49
C ASP A 321 20.83 -13.52 17.45
N GLN A 322 21.92 -14.30 17.42
CA GLN A 322 23.01 -14.17 16.45
C GLN A 322 22.95 -15.26 15.37
N PHE A 323 23.34 -14.89 14.15
CA PHE A 323 23.51 -15.79 13.02
C PHE A 323 24.84 -15.55 12.31
N THR A 324 25.30 -16.55 11.56
CA THR A 324 26.56 -16.49 10.81
C THR A 324 26.34 -15.92 9.41
N VAL A 325 27.10 -14.90 9.07
CA VAL A 325 27.17 -14.29 7.74
C VAL A 325 28.54 -14.60 7.14
N SER A 326 28.58 -14.97 5.86
CA SER A 326 29.83 -15.09 5.11
C SER A 326 30.53 -13.74 5.06
N ALA A 327 31.79 -13.66 5.49
CA ALA A 327 32.54 -12.42 5.36
C ALA A 327 32.84 -12.14 3.87
N ASP A 328 32.61 -10.90 3.44
CA ASP A 328 32.95 -10.49 2.08
C ASP A 328 34.43 -10.81 1.78
N ASN A 329 34.65 -11.57 0.71
CA ASN A 329 35.96 -11.93 0.14
C ASN A 329 37.01 -12.54 1.11
N SER A 330 36.58 -13.20 2.19
CA SER A 330 37.49 -13.99 3.04
C SER A 330 36.84 -15.27 3.55
N THR A 331 37.66 -16.28 3.84
CA THR A 331 37.25 -17.61 4.36
C THR A 331 36.69 -17.60 5.79
N GLY A 332 36.36 -16.42 6.34
CA GLY A 332 35.84 -16.26 7.71
C GLY A 332 34.31 -16.18 7.79
N MET A 333 33.73 -16.77 8.84
CA MET A 333 32.33 -16.55 9.22
C MET A 333 32.25 -15.42 10.25
N LYS A 334 31.40 -14.42 10.02
CA LYS A 334 31.16 -13.32 10.96
C LYS A 334 29.83 -13.53 11.67
N LEU A 335 29.80 -13.31 12.99
CA LEU A 335 28.57 -13.29 13.78
C LEU A 335 27.88 -11.92 13.66
N GLU A 336 26.59 -11.93 13.35
CA GLU A 336 25.73 -10.74 13.28
C GLU A 336 24.39 -11.04 13.97
N THR A 337 23.74 -10.04 14.58
CA THR A 337 22.42 -10.22 15.19
C THR A 337 21.30 -9.96 14.18
N TYR A 338 20.16 -10.63 14.34
CA TYR A 338 18.97 -10.38 13.52
C TYR A 338 18.49 -8.93 13.65
N LYS A 339 18.54 -8.36 14.86
CA LYS A 339 18.30 -6.93 15.13
C LYS A 339 19.14 -5.99 14.26
N LYS A 340 20.41 -6.33 14.03
CA LYS A 340 21.31 -5.54 13.18
C LYS A 340 20.98 -5.74 11.70
N TYR A 341 20.63 -6.96 11.28
CA TYR A 341 20.16 -7.24 9.93
C TYR A 341 18.88 -6.45 9.59
N VAL A 342 17.88 -6.46 10.49
CA VAL A 342 16.63 -5.71 10.36
C VAL A 342 16.90 -4.20 10.27
N LYS A 343 17.83 -3.66 11.06
CA LYS A 343 18.25 -2.25 10.96
C LYS A 343 18.88 -1.90 9.61
N LYS A 344 19.73 -2.79 9.08
CA LYS A 344 20.31 -2.61 7.74
C LYS A 344 19.22 -2.66 6.66
N LEU A 345 18.22 -3.53 6.81
CA LEU A 345 17.09 -3.62 5.89
C LEU A 345 16.25 -2.35 5.92
N TRP A 346 15.93 -1.84 7.11
CA TRP A 346 15.27 -0.54 7.28
C TRP A 346 16.03 0.58 6.56
N THR A 347 17.36 0.60 6.70
CA THR A 347 18.22 1.60 6.03
C THR A 347 18.20 1.44 4.50
N ALA A 348 18.09 0.21 3.99
CA ALA A 348 18.00 -0.03 2.55
C ALA A 348 16.62 0.35 1.97
N LEU A 349 15.56 0.26 2.79
CA LEU A 349 14.20 0.66 2.43
C LEU A 349 14.00 2.18 2.49
N ASN A 350 14.64 2.87 3.44
CA ASN A 350 14.33 4.27 3.71
C ASN A 350 15.51 5.23 3.45
N GLY A 351 16.72 4.71 3.28
CA GLY A 351 17.95 5.51 3.21
C GLY A 351 18.49 5.87 4.61
N LYS A 352 19.34 6.90 4.67
CA LYS A 352 19.97 7.39 5.91
C LYS A 352 19.63 8.86 6.12
N LYS A 353 19.71 9.33 7.36
CA LYS A 353 19.52 10.76 7.67
C LYS A 353 20.39 11.65 6.79
N GLY A 354 19.76 12.62 6.11
CA GLY A 354 20.40 13.52 5.13
C GLY A 354 20.51 12.96 3.71
N ALA A 355 20.09 11.72 3.47
CA ALA A 355 20.05 11.05 2.17
C ALA A 355 18.95 9.97 2.19
N TYR A 356 17.74 10.36 2.60
CA TYR A 356 16.61 9.45 2.61
C TYR A 356 16.14 9.19 1.18
N GLU A 357 15.79 7.93 0.88
CA GLU A 357 15.29 7.49 -0.41
C GLU A 357 14.36 6.29 -0.16
N LEU A 358 13.06 6.44 -0.47
CA LEU A 358 12.10 5.37 -0.23
C LEU A 358 12.19 4.31 -1.34
N LYS A 359 12.38 3.05 -0.92
CA LYS A 359 12.39 1.86 -1.77
C LYS A 359 11.41 0.84 -1.25
N THR A 360 10.77 0.11 -2.16
CA THR A 360 9.95 -1.04 -1.79
C THR A 360 10.83 -2.27 -1.56
N LEU A 361 10.38 -3.18 -0.70
CA LEU A 361 11.06 -4.45 -0.52
C LEU A 361 11.10 -5.27 -1.82
N GLU A 362 10.05 -5.18 -2.64
CA GLU A 362 10.03 -5.81 -3.96
C GLU A 362 11.16 -5.29 -4.87
N ALA A 363 11.46 -3.98 -4.85
CA ALA A 363 12.58 -3.43 -5.60
C ALA A 363 13.92 -3.98 -5.10
N LEU A 364 14.10 -4.02 -3.77
CA LEU A 364 15.32 -4.59 -3.16
C LEU A 364 15.48 -6.08 -3.44
N ASN A 365 14.39 -6.85 -3.48
CA ASN A 365 14.44 -8.29 -3.71
C ASN A 365 14.68 -8.65 -5.19
N LYS A 366 14.33 -7.75 -6.13
CA LYS A 366 14.56 -7.95 -7.58
C LYS A 366 15.95 -7.52 -8.04
N ASP A 367 16.58 -6.59 -7.34
CA ASP A 367 17.92 -6.13 -7.68
C ASP A 367 18.97 -7.18 -7.31
N SER A 368 19.62 -7.78 -8.30
CA SER A 368 20.66 -8.81 -8.09
C SER A 368 21.90 -8.30 -7.36
N LYS A 369 22.08 -6.98 -7.26
CA LYS A 369 23.16 -6.35 -6.49
C LYS A 369 22.78 -6.06 -5.04
N SER A 370 21.50 -6.17 -4.71
CA SER A 370 21.00 -5.96 -3.36
C SER A 370 21.36 -7.13 -2.44
N GLY A 371 21.77 -6.84 -1.21
CA GLY A 371 21.96 -7.85 -0.16
C GLY A 371 20.68 -8.58 0.26
N TYR A 372 19.53 -8.16 -0.28
CA TYR A 372 18.20 -8.72 -0.02
C TYR A 372 17.60 -9.45 -1.24
N TYR A 373 18.37 -9.63 -2.32
CA TYR A 373 17.92 -10.30 -3.53
C TYR A 373 17.28 -11.69 -3.28
N LEU A 374 16.21 -11.97 -4.01
CA LEU A 374 15.53 -13.27 -4.09
C LEU A 374 15.35 -13.68 -5.55
N SER A 375 15.41 -15.00 -5.83
CA SER A 375 15.11 -15.50 -7.18
C SER A 375 13.63 -15.32 -7.55
N ASP A 376 13.30 -15.30 -8.84
CA ASP A 376 11.91 -15.16 -9.32
C ASP A 376 10.96 -16.19 -8.68
N ASP A 377 11.39 -17.46 -8.60
CA ASP A 377 10.63 -18.53 -7.94
C ASP A 377 10.41 -18.22 -6.45
N SER A 378 11.43 -17.70 -5.75
CA SER A 378 11.35 -17.34 -4.33
C SER A 378 10.45 -16.12 -4.07
N LEU A 379 10.46 -15.16 -5.00
CA LEU A 379 9.59 -14.00 -4.98
C LEU A 379 8.12 -14.37 -5.19
N GLU A 380 7.84 -15.31 -6.09
CA GLU A 380 6.48 -15.82 -6.33
C GLU A 380 5.97 -16.58 -5.09
N GLU A 381 6.82 -17.40 -4.46
CA GLU A 381 6.50 -18.07 -3.19
C GLU A 381 6.23 -17.10 -2.04
N LEU A 382 7.09 -16.08 -1.87
CA LEU A 382 6.91 -15.04 -0.83
C LEU A 382 5.60 -14.27 -1.02
N LYS A 383 5.27 -13.92 -2.27
CA LYS A 383 3.99 -13.28 -2.60
C LYS A 383 2.81 -14.21 -2.33
N GLU A 384 2.91 -15.49 -2.66
CA GLU A 384 1.86 -16.47 -2.40
C GLU A 384 1.61 -16.63 -0.89
N PHE A 385 2.66 -16.65 -0.07
CA PHE A 385 2.55 -16.70 1.39
C PHE A 385 1.87 -15.45 1.95
N ARG A 386 2.29 -14.26 1.53
CA ARG A 386 1.71 -12.99 1.99
C ARG A 386 0.23 -12.88 1.60
N GLU A 387 -0.10 -13.12 0.34
CA GLU A 387 -1.44 -12.85 -0.19
C GLU A 387 -2.47 -13.95 0.12
N ASN A 388 -2.05 -15.21 0.24
CA ASN A 388 -2.97 -16.33 0.43
C ASN A 388 -2.94 -16.94 1.83
N MET A 389 -1.85 -16.79 2.59
CA MET A 389 -1.74 -17.32 3.94
C MET A 389 -1.73 -16.21 5.00
N GLY A 390 -1.10 -15.08 4.72
CA GLY A 390 -0.97 -13.99 5.69
C GLY A 390 -0.46 -14.51 7.04
N TYR A 391 -1.07 -14.03 8.12
CA TYR A 391 -0.80 -14.49 9.49
C TYR A 391 -1.76 -15.59 9.97
N SER A 392 -2.52 -16.23 9.07
CA SER A 392 -3.55 -17.22 9.43
C SER A 392 -3.03 -18.47 10.15
N THR A 393 -1.71 -18.64 10.23
CA THR A 393 -1.05 -19.73 10.95
C THR A 393 -0.85 -19.45 12.43
N LEU A 394 -1.08 -18.22 12.89
CA LEU A 394 -1.06 -17.88 14.31
C LEU A 394 -2.34 -18.38 14.98
N ASP A 395 -2.21 -18.83 16.23
CA ASP A 395 -3.34 -19.23 17.06
C ASP A 395 -4.20 -18.00 17.43
N ASP A 396 -5.47 -18.24 17.77
CA ASP A 396 -6.41 -17.21 18.26
C ASP A 396 -6.78 -16.13 17.22
N GLN A 397 -7.03 -16.55 15.97
CA GLN A 397 -7.53 -15.67 14.91
C GLN A 397 -8.84 -14.97 15.32
N LEU A 398 -8.95 -13.70 14.95
CA LEU A 398 -10.09 -12.82 15.18
C LEU A 398 -10.98 -12.75 13.93
N GLU A 399 -12.27 -12.49 14.14
CA GLU A 399 -13.21 -12.08 13.10
C GLU A 399 -13.27 -10.56 12.99
N PHE A 400 -13.69 -10.03 11.83
CA PHE A 400 -13.82 -8.58 11.69
C PHE A 400 -14.88 -7.99 12.64
N PRO A 401 -14.63 -6.79 13.21
CA PRO A 401 -15.58 -6.13 14.10
C PRO A 401 -16.78 -5.52 13.38
N TYR A 402 -16.84 -5.60 12.04
CA TYR A 402 -17.95 -5.16 11.20
C TYR A 402 -17.82 -5.84 9.82
N GLU A 403 -18.85 -5.73 8.98
CA GLU A 403 -18.83 -6.33 7.64
C GLU A 403 -17.80 -5.65 6.74
N THR A 404 -16.71 -6.36 6.43
CA THR A 404 -15.68 -5.95 5.47
C THR A 404 -14.95 -7.16 4.90
N GLU A 405 -14.32 -7.01 3.74
CA GLU A 405 -13.35 -7.98 3.18
C GLU A 405 -11.89 -7.61 3.50
N ASP A 406 -11.65 -6.37 3.93
CA ASP A 406 -10.32 -5.80 4.23
C ASP A 406 -10.47 -4.68 5.26
N MET A 407 -9.81 -4.82 6.41
CA MET A 407 -9.92 -3.84 7.48
C MET A 407 -8.80 -2.79 7.35
N ALA A 408 -9.18 -1.54 7.06
CA ALA A 408 -8.23 -0.44 7.03
C ALA A 408 -7.75 -0.08 8.44
N ILE A 409 -6.44 0.07 8.62
CA ILE A 409 -5.82 0.52 9.87
C ILE A 409 -5.28 1.93 9.66
N SER A 410 -5.92 2.92 10.29
CA SER A 410 -5.51 4.33 10.24
C SER A 410 -4.35 4.65 11.17
N ARG A 411 -4.19 3.89 12.26
CA ARG A 411 -3.06 4.00 13.19
C ARG A 411 -2.61 2.61 13.61
N ARG A 412 -1.38 2.24 13.28
CA ARG A 412 -0.83 0.90 13.52
C ARG A 412 -0.32 0.75 14.96
N TYR A 413 -0.30 -0.49 15.43
CA TYR A 413 0.40 -0.87 16.65
C TYR A 413 1.90 -0.65 16.51
N GLY A 414 2.56 -0.13 17.54
CA GLY A 414 4.01 0.07 17.59
C GLY A 414 4.43 1.48 17.99
N TYR A 415 5.73 1.76 17.87
CA TYR A 415 6.27 3.08 18.16
C TYR A 415 5.90 4.10 17.08
N GLU A 416 5.62 5.30 17.54
CA GLU A 416 5.34 6.48 16.74
C GLU A 416 6.02 7.70 17.38
N ARG A 417 6.22 8.74 16.58
CA ARG A 417 6.72 10.03 17.05
C ARG A 417 5.56 10.99 17.21
N LYS A 418 5.43 11.61 18.39
CA LYS A 418 4.44 12.66 18.68
C LYS A 418 5.18 13.91 19.15
N GLY A 419 5.44 14.83 18.21
CA GLY A 419 6.30 15.97 18.46
C GLY A 419 7.76 15.53 18.64
N GLU A 420 8.37 15.87 19.78
CA GLU A 420 9.73 15.41 20.10
C GLU A 420 9.78 14.05 20.79
N GLU A 421 8.65 13.56 21.31
CA GLU A 421 8.57 12.31 22.06
C GLU A 421 8.34 11.10 21.16
N ILE A 422 8.95 9.98 21.53
CA ILE A 422 8.70 8.67 20.93
C ILE A 422 7.92 7.85 21.95
N GLN A 423 6.75 7.38 21.55
CA GLN A 423 5.86 6.59 22.42
C GLN A 423 5.37 5.34 21.69
N ILE A 424 5.04 4.30 22.45
CA ILE A 424 4.42 3.10 21.90
C ILE A 424 2.90 3.24 21.93
N PHE A 425 2.26 2.99 20.78
CA PHE A 425 0.83 2.83 20.68
C PHE A 425 0.48 1.34 20.72
N ASN A 426 -0.13 0.90 21.82
CA ASN A 426 -0.40 -0.52 22.11
C ASN A 426 -1.71 -1.04 21.49
N SER A 427 -2.27 -0.31 20.52
CA SER A 427 -3.56 -0.60 19.91
C SER A 427 -3.47 -0.43 18.39
N ILE A 428 -4.53 -0.75 17.67
CA ILE A 428 -4.77 -0.25 16.31
C ILE A 428 -6.00 0.64 16.31
N GLU A 429 -6.03 1.62 15.40
CA GLU A 429 -7.24 2.38 15.10
C GLU A 429 -7.74 2.04 13.70
N THR A 430 -9.05 1.86 13.58
CA THR A 430 -9.72 1.64 12.29
C THR A 430 -10.84 2.66 12.10
N PRO A 431 -10.94 3.31 10.94
CA PRO A 431 -11.97 4.31 10.69
C PRO A 431 -13.34 3.62 10.54
N VAL A 432 -14.36 4.19 11.17
CA VAL A 432 -15.75 3.74 11.08
C VAL A 432 -16.70 4.93 10.95
N THR A 433 -17.96 4.68 10.62
CA THR A 433 -19.00 5.70 10.70
C THR A 433 -19.74 5.60 12.04
N SER A 434 -20.24 6.73 12.54
CA SER A 434 -21.15 6.73 13.69
C SER A 434 -22.35 5.83 13.38
N GLU A 435 -22.87 5.15 14.41
CA GLU A 435 -23.98 4.20 14.30
C GLU A 435 -23.66 2.87 13.60
N LEU A 436 -22.44 2.66 13.08
CA LEU A 436 -22.05 1.40 12.46
C LEU A 436 -22.22 0.23 13.44
N LYS A 437 -22.83 -0.85 12.96
CA LYS A 437 -23.02 -2.09 13.73
C LYS A 437 -21.67 -2.75 14.01
N ILE A 438 -21.33 -2.91 15.29
CA ILE A 438 -20.10 -3.57 15.73
C ILE A 438 -20.41 -5.00 16.20
N LEU A 439 -19.58 -5.95 15.76
CA LEU A 439 -19.66 -7.38 16.04
C LEU A 439 -18.45 -7.82 16.88
N ALA A 440 -18.60 -8.91 17.63
CA ALA A 440 -17.56 -9.48 18.48
C ALA A 440 -16.46 -10.16 17.65
N PRO A 441 -15.20 -9.69 17.70
CA PRO A 441 -14.10 -10.34 16.98
C PRO A 441 -13.79 -11.75 17.49
N MET A 442 -14.05 -12.02 18.77
CA MET A 442 -13.85 -13.33 19.40
C MET A 442 -14.99 -13.63 20.37
N GLY A 443 -15.16 -14.92 20.69
CA GLY A 443 -16.02 -15.32 21.79
C GLY A 443 -15.33 -15.11 23.13
N GLY A 444 -16.09 -15.18 24.22
CA GLY A 444 -15.52 -15.09 25.56
C GLY A 444 -16.48 -14.45 26.56
N ILE A 445 -15.93 -14.08 27.71
CA ILE A 445 -16.65 -13.39 28.77
C ILE A 445 -16.35 -11.90 28.68
N VAL A 446 -17.40 -11.07 28.71
CA VAL A 446 -17.28 -9.63 28.86
C VAL A 446 -16.76 -9.36 30.28
N SER A 447 -15.48 -9.04 30.43
CA SER A 447 -14.82 -9.01 31.74
C SER A 447 -14.86 -7.65 32.43
N SER A 448 -15.03 -6.56 31.68
CA SER A 448 -15.23 -5.23 32.22
C SER A 448 -15.86 -4.29 31.18
N VAL A 449 -16.82 -3.50 31.63
CA VAL A 449 -17.21 -2.24 30.97
C VAL A 449 -16.36 -1.18 31.65
N THR A 450 -15.20 -0.85 31.04
CA THR A 450 -14.24 0.10 31.62
C THR A 450 -14.76 1.53 31.57
N SER A 451 -15.72 1.80 30.68
CA SER A 451 -16.49 3.03 30.48
C SER A 451 -17.67 2.73 29.53
N ASP A 452 -18.70 3.60 29.47
CA ASP A 452 -19.88 3.40 28.58
C ASP A 452 -19.51 3.21 27.09
N ASP A 453 -18.31 3.66 26.69
CA ASP A 453 -17.78 3.65 25.33
C ASP A 453 -16.72 2.54 25.05
N ALA A 454 -16.51 1.59 25.98
CA ALA A 454 -15.50 0.55 25.86
C ALA A 454 -15.90 -0.81 26.46
N LEU A 455 -15.56 -1.89 25.74
CA LEU A 455 -15.84 -3.28 26.13
C LEU A 455 -14.57 -4.13 26.07
N THR A 456 -14.36 -5.01 27.05
CA THR A 456 -13.32 -6.05 27.00
C THR A 456 -13.93 -7.45 26.98
N ILE A 457 -13.54 -8.28 26.01
CA ILE A 457 -13.89 -9.71 25.92
C ILE A 457 -12.64 -10.51 26.28
N THR A 458 -12.78 -11.52 27.13
CA THR A 458 -11.68 -12.36 27.62
C THR A 458 -12.02 -13.84 27.43
N GLU A 459 -11.06 -14.60 26.87
CA GLU A 459 -11.09 -16.05 26.72
C GLU A 459 -9.73 -16.61 27.17
N ASP A 460 -9.64 -17.85 27.66
CA ASP A 460 -8.45 -18.41 28.34
C ASP A 460 -7.10 -18.01 27.70
N GLY A 461 -6.37 -17.09 28.34
CA GLY A 461 -5.05 -16.62 27.90
C GLY A 461 -5.04 -15.45 26.89
N VAL A 462 -6.19 -14.97 26.44
CA VAL A 462 -6.34 -13.88 25.46
C VAL A 462 -7.44 -12.89 25.86
N ARG A 463 -7.26 -11.61 25.56
CA ARG A 463 -8.32 -10.61 25.72
C ARG A 463 -8.25 -9.51 24.68
N ILE A 464 -9.41 -9.06 24.24
CA ILE A 464 -9.56 -7.94 23.30
C ILE A 464 -10.35 -6.82 23.96
N THR A 465 -9.87 -5.59 23.83
CA THR A 465 -10.57 -4.39 24.29
C THR A 465 -10.90 -3.51 23.09
N ILE A 466 -12.16 -3.13 22.95
CA ILE A 466 -12.68 -2.29 21.87
C ILE A 466 -13.22 -1.01 22.48
N LYS A 467 -12.68 0.15 22.07
CA LYS A 467 -13.16 1.49 22.44
C LYS A 467 -13.82 2.18 21.25
N GLY A 468 -14.74 3.11 21.52
CA GLY A 468 -15.52 3.81 20.50
C GLY A 468 -16.83 3.10 20.16
N ILE A 469 -17.36 2.30 21.09
CA ILE A 469 -18.57 1.49 20.93
C ILE A 469 -19.54 1.79 22.07
N ASN A 470 -20.84 1.95 21.76
CA ASN A 470 -21.87 2.00 22.77
C ASN A 470 -22.03 0.60 23.35
N SER A 471 -21.51 0.41 24.56
CA SER A 471 -21.45 -0.87 25.25
C SER A 471 -22.45 -0.96 26.42
N SER A 472 -23.33 0.03 26.59
CA SER A 472 -24.23 0.20 27.73
C SER A 472 -25.20 -0.98 27.97
N ARG A 473 -25.33 -1.90 27.01
CA ARG A 473 -26.14 -3.11 27.15
C ARG A 473 -25.48 -4.21 27.99
N PHE A 474 -24.17 -4.11 28.22
CA PHE A 474 -23.39 -5.06 29.02
C PHE A 474 -23.15 -4.50 30.41
N ILE A 475 -23.13 -5.37 31.41
CA ILE A 475 -22.84 -5.06 32.82
C ILE A 475 -21.61 -5.82 33.35
N GLY A 476 -21.05 -6.74 32.56
CA GLY A 476 -19.91 -7.57 32.92
C GLY A 476 -20.33 -8.97 33.40
N GLY A 477 -19.59 -9.99 32.96
CA GLY A 477 -19.81 -11.41 33.25
C GLY A 477 -20.58 -12.15 32.15
N GLU A 478 -21.12 -11.46 31.14
CA GLU A 478 -21.87 -12.09 30.06
C GLU A 478 -20.97 -12.86 29.09
N SER A 479 -21.46 -14.00 28.60
CA SER A 479 -20.80 -14.73 27.52
C SER A 479 -21.27 -14.20 26.17
N VAL A 480 -20.32 -13.90 25.29
CA VAL A 480 -20.58 -13.51 23.89
C VAL A 480 -19.96 -14.53 22.94
N ASN A 481 -20.64 -14.82 21.85
CA ASN A 481 -20.07 -15.61 20.76
C ASN A 481 -19.32 -14.71 19.77
N SER A 482 -18.38 -15.28 19.02
CA SER A 482 -17.79 -14.58 17.88
C SER A 482 -18.88 -14.20 16.86
N LYS A 483 -18.76 -13.01 16.25
CA LYS A 483 -19.76 -12.35 15.39
C LYS A 483 -21.06 -11.93 16.05
N GLU A 484 -21.18 -12.10 17.37
CA GLU A 484 -22.34 -11.58 18.09
C GLU A 484 -22.35 -10.06 18.07
N TYR A 485 -23.54 -9.46 17.97
CA TYR A 485 -23.68 -8.02 17.99
C TYR A 485 -23.20 -7.44 19.33
N LEU A 486 -22.30 -6.48 19.33
CA LEU A 486 -21.83 -5.83 20.55
C LEU A 486 -22.56 -4.51 20.80
N GLY A 487 -22.71 -3.69 19.77
CA GLY A 487 -23.22 -2.34 19.92
C GLY A 487 -23.01 -1.52 18.65
N LYS A 488 -23.15 -0.20 18.77
CA LYS A 488 -22.91 0.72 17.65
C LYS A 488 -21.66 1.56 17.88
N ALA A 489 -20.95 1.93 16.83
CA ALA A 489 -19.85 2.88 16.91
C ALA A 489 -20.35 4.26 17.40
N THR A 490 -19.65 4.86 18.36
CA THR A 490 -19.99 6.17 18.96
C THR A 490 -19.36 7.36 18.23
N GLY A 491 -18.45 7.10 17.29
CA GLY A 491 -17.70 8.13 16.60
C GLY A 491 -17.14 7.65 15.27
N SER A 492 -16.04 8.29 14.84
CA SER A 492 -15.45 8.06 13.52
C SER A 492 -14.34 6.99 13.50
N LYS A 493 -14.05 6.34 14.63
CA LYS A 493 -13.01 5.32 14.74
C LYS A 493 -13.26 4.35 15.87
N LEU A 494 -12.77 3.11 15.71
CA LEU A 494 -12.62 2.16 16.80
C LEU A 494 -11.16 2.06 17.20
N THR A 495 -10.89 1.95 18.50
CA THR A 495 -9.54 1.61 19.01
C THR A 495 -9.57 0.19 19.55
N ILE A 496 -8.74 -0.69 18.99
CA ILE A 496 -8.72 -2.12 19.31
C ILE A 496 -7.37 -2.47 19.94
N THR A 497 -7.41 -3.03 21.15
CA THR A 497 -6.24 -3.54 21.87
C THR A 497 -6.37 -5.05 22.00
N TYR A 498 -5.28 -5.78 21.74
CA TYR A 498 -5.27 -7.23 21.89
C TYR A 498 -4.08 -7.66 22.76
N GLU A 499 -4.36 -8.50 23.74
CA GLU A 499 -3.39 -8.95 24.72
C GLU A 499 -3.42 -10.47 24.83
N LYS A 500 -2.23 -11.06 24.93
CA LYS A 500 -2.04 -12.51 25.11
C LYS A 500 -1.17 -12.76 26.34
N GLN A 501 -1.40 -13.89 27.02
CA GLN A 501 -0.53 -14.38 28.07
C GLN A 501 0.58 -15.23 27.47
N PHE A 502 1.84 -14.87 27.75
CA PHE A 502 3.01 -15.65 27.38
C PHE A 502 3.69 -16.24 28.62
N GLY A 503 4.51 -17.27 28.40
CA GLY A 503 5.35 -17.87 29.44
C GLY A 503 4.59 -18.73 30.47
N ASP A 504 5.36 -19.37 31.36
CA ASP A 504 4.81 -20.14 32.48
C ASP A 504 4.22 -19.22 33.57
N ASP A 505 4.64 -17.95 33.59
CA ASP A 505 4.16 -16.89 34.49
C ASP A 505 2.85 -16.24 34.05
N LYS A 506 2.35 -16.58 32.84
CA LYS A 506 1.09 -16.09 32.27
C LYS A 506 0.97 -14.56 32.26
N LYS A 507 2.08 -13.87 31.97
CA LYS A 507 2.10 -12.40 31.95
C LYS A 507 1.33 -11.86 30.73
N TRP A 508 0.38 -10.96 30.97
CA TRP A 508 -0.32 -10.24 29.91
C TRP A 508 0.63 -9.33 29.14
N THR A 509 0.65 -9.49 27.82
CA THR A 509 1.47 -8.70 26.90
C THR A 509 0.60 -8.23 25.75
N THR A 510 0.68 -6.94 25.42
CA THR A 510 0.03 -6.38 24.24
C THR A 510 0.72 -6.87 22.98
N VAL A 511 -0.08 -7.28 21.99
CA VAL A 511 0.40 -7.74 20.69
C VAL A 511 -0.29 -6.96 19.58
N ASN A 512 0.33 -6.88 18.40
CA ASN A 512 -0.29 -6.25 17.25
C ASN A 512 -1.61 -6.97 16.87
N PRO A 513 -2.79 -6.36 17.05
CA PRO A 513 -4.07 -6.98 16.70
C PRO A 513 -4.17 -7.28 15.20
N GLY A 514 -3.45 -6.53 14.35
CA GLY A 514 -3.46 -6.70 12.90
C GLY A 514 -2.99 -8.08 12.43
N PHE A 515 -2.21 -8.82 13.24
CA PHE A 515 -1.80 -10.19 12.92
C PHE A 515 -2.92 -11.22 13.02
N TYR A 516 -3.99 -10.92 13.74
CA TYR A 516 -5.03 -11.88 14.05
C TYR A 516 -6.30 -11.64 13.24
N PHE A 517 -6.43 -10.48 12.58
CA PHE A 517 -7.54 -10.24 11.66
C PHE A 517 -7.29 -10.88 10.28
N PRO A 518 -8.34 -11.33 9.56
CA PRO A 518 -8.17 -12.09 8.33
C PRO A 518 -7.40 -11.34 7.23
N LYS A 519 -7.62 -10.03 7.11
CA LYS A 519 -6.94 -9.16 6.16
C LYS A 519 -6.97 -7.71 6.65
N VAL A 520 -5.82 -7.06 6.67
CA VAL A 520 -5.68 -5.66 7.06
C VAL A 520 -4.88 -4.87 6.04
N SER A 521 -5.20 -3.58 5.92
CA SER A 521 -4.48 -2.64 5.06
C SER A 521 -4.11 -1.39 5.85
N TYR A 522 -2.81 -1.08 5.94
CA TYR A 522 -2.33 0.09 6.67
C TYR A 522 -2.41 1.35 5.81
N LEU A 523 -3.01 2.41 6.35
CA LEU A 523 -3.16 3.71 5.68
C LEU A 523 -1.97 4.64 5.90
N GLN A 524 -1.17 4.39 6.94
CA GLN A 524 0.03 5.16 7.23
C GLN A 524 1.15 4.75 6.26
N VAL A 525 1.77 5.74 5.60
CA VAL A 525 2.83 5.53 4.61
C VAL A 525 4.06 6.39 4.91
N SER A 526 5.24 5.87 4.58
CA SER A 526 6.48 6.65 4.64
C SER A 526 6.47 7.81 3.67
N SER A 527 7.18 8.86 4.05
CA SER A 527 7.23 10.14 3.34
C SER A 527 8.48 10.91 3.71
N ILE A 528 9.05 11.57 2.73
CA ILE A 528 10.26 12.37 2.88
C ILE A 528 9.92 13.78 2.43
N ALA A 529 10.45 14.79 3.13
CA ALA A 529 10.45 16.14 2.64
C ALA A 529 11.30 16.22 1.36
N ASP A 530 10.68 16.64 0.27
CA ASP A 530 11.41 16.94 -0.95
C ASP A 530 11.80 18.43 -0.96
N ASP A 531 13.05 18.71 -0.56
CA ASP A 531 13.64 20.05 -0.63
C ASP A 531 13.76 20.56 -2.09
N SER A 532 13.55 19.69 -3.08
CA SER A 532 13.53 20.00 -4.51
C SER A 532 12.12 20.03 -5.13
N PHE A 533 11.07 19.97 -4.31
CA PHE A 533 9.70 20.08 -4.80
C PHE A 533 9.43 21.45 -5.43
N ASP A 534 9.46 21.48 -6.77
CA ASP A 534 9.04 22.60 -7.61
C ASP A 534 7.84 22.17 -8.46
N PRO A 535 6.60 22.43 -7.99
CA PRO A 535 5.39 22.05 -8.73
C PRO A 535 5.17 22.88 -10.01
N GLY A 536 6.12 23.74 -10.38
CA GLY A 536 6.04 24.62 -11.55
C GLY A 536 5.25 25.89 -11.24
N GLY A 537 5.58 26.98 -11.95
CA GLY A 537 5.13 28.33 -11.60
C GLY A 537 3.61 28.52 -11.55
N ASP A 538 2.83 27.81 -12.37
CA ASP A 538 1.38 28.01 -12.42
C ASP A 538 0.62 27.17 -11.37
N VAL A 539 1.06 25.96 -11.06
CA VAL A 539 0.48 25.17 -9.95
C VAL A 539 0.79 25.87 -8.63
N THR A 540 2.03 26.34 -8.46
CA THR A 540 2.48 27.11 -7.29
C THR A 540 1.60 28.33 -7.02
N LYS A 541 1.32 29.15 -8.04
CA LYS A 541 0.44 30.32 -7.90
C LYS A 541 -0.97 29.94 -7.43
N ARG A 542 -1.54 28.86 -7.98
CA ARG A 542 -2.88 28.40 -7.60
C ARG A 542 -2.91 27.85 -6.18
N ALA A 543 -1.91 27.05 -5.81
CA ALA A 543 -1.75 26.53 -4.46
C ALA A 543 -1.58 27.67 -3.43
N LYS A 544 -0.74 28.68 -3.73
CA LYS A 544 -0.54 29.84 -2.87
C LYS A 544 -1.82 30.65 -2.69
N ALA A 545 -2.61 30.84 -3.75
CA ALA A 545 -3.89 31.54 -3.66
C ALA A 545 -4.88 30.83 -2.72
N PHE A 546 -4.94 29.50 -2.79
CA PHE A 546 -5.72 28.69 -1.85
C PHE A 546 -5.17 28.79 -0.42
N TYR A 547 -3.85 28.65 -0.25
CA TYR A 547 -3.15 28.74 1.03
C TYR A 547 -3.39 30.09 1.73
N ASP A 548 -3.19 31.20 1.03
CA ASP A 548 -3.38 32.54 1.57
C ASP A 548 -4.84 32.76 2.02
N ASP A 549 -5.82 32.36 1.19
CA ASP A 549 -7.24 32.54 1.51
C ASP A 549 -7.69 31.63 2.68
N ALA A 550 -7.25 30.37 2.71
CA ALA A 550 -7.56 29.45 3.81
C ALA A 550 -6.89 29.87 5.13
N THR A 551 -5.63 30.32 5.08
CA THR A 551 -4.89 30.84 6.25
C THR A 551 -5.57 32.09 6.81
N SER A 552 -6.04 33.00 5.95
CA SER A 552 -6.79 34.19 6.38
C SER A 552 -8.08 33.88 7.15
N LYS A 553 -8.61 32.65 6.99
CA LYS A 553 -9.81 32.15 7.69
C LYS A 553 -9.47 31.34 8.95
N GLY A 554 -8.20 31.29 9.35
CA GLY A 554 -7.74 30.64 10.57
C GLY A 554 -7.54 29.12 10.47
N TYR A 555 -7.41 28.58 9.25
CA TYR A 555 -7.16 27.15 9.06
C TYR A 555 -5.70 26.76 9.25
N THR A 556 -5.48 25.49 9.58
CA THR A 556 -4.16 24.95 9.92
C THR A 556 -3.34 24.62 8.68
N LEU A 557 -2.02 24.78 8.75
CA LEU A 557 -1.10 24.41 7.66
C LEU A 557 -1.26 22.93 7.27
N ALA A 558 -1.35 22.03 8.25
CA ALA A 558 -1.54 20.59 8.00
C ALA A 558 -2.84 20.29 7.26
N GLY A 559 -3.95 20.91 7.67
CA GLY A 559 -5.25 20.75 7.02
C GLY A 559 -5.29 21.33 5.60
N ILE A 560 -4.67 22.50 5.39
CA ILE A 560 -4.55 23.12 4.06
C ILE A 560 -3.74 22.22 3.12
N ALA A 561 -2.60 21.73 3.58
CA ALA A 561 -1.74 20.84 2.81
C ALA A 561 -2.43 19.52 2.44
N ALA A 562 -3.20 18.95 3.36
CA ALA A 562 -4.00 17.74 3.12
C ALA A 562 -5.05 17.90 2.01
N VAL A 563 -5.73 19.05 1.96
CA VAL A 563 -6.69 19.38 0.89
C VAL A 563 -5.95 19.61 -0.43
N LEU A 564 -4.86 20.39 -0.41
CA LEU A 564 -4.06 20.67 -1.60
C LEU A 564 -3.49 19.39 -2.21
N GLY A 565 -3.00 18.44 -1.42
CA GLY A 565 -2.49 17.17 -1.93
C GLY A 565 -3.55 16.32 -2.65
N ASN A 566 -4.81 16.40 -2.22
CA ASN A 566 -5.91 15.79 -2.95
C ASN A 566 -6.20 16.52 -4.25
N PHE A 567 -6.34 17.85 -4.21
CA PHE A 567 -6.64 18.67 -5.39
C PHE A 567 -5.52 18.69 -6.42
N ASP A 568 -4.27 18.48 -6.01
CA ASP A 568 -3.13 18.36 -6.92
C ASP A 568 -3.24 17.09 -7.78
N VAL A 569 -3.52 15.95 -7.14
CA VAL A 569 -3.75 14.68 -7.85
C VAL A 569 -5.04 14.74 -8.69
N GLU A 570 -6.08 15.41 -8.20
CA GLU A 570 -7.40 15.46 -8.84
C GLU A 570 -7.43 16.41 -10.05
N SER A 571 -6.94 17.63 -9.88
CA SER A 571 -7.13 18.73 -10.84
C SER A 571 -5.87 19.54 -11.10
N GLN A 572 -4.72 19.17 -10.53
CA GLN A 572 -3.51 20.01 -10.47
C GLN A 572 -3.79 21.37 -9.83
N ILE A 573 -4.70 21.40 -8.84
CA ILE A 573 -5.17 22.61 -8.14
C ILE A 573 -5.72 23.64 -9.13
N ASN A 574 -6.26 23.21 -10.27
CA ASN A 574 -6.82 24.12 -11.27
C ASN A 574 -8.33 24.28 -11.06
N SER A 575 -8.76 25.48 -10.67
CA SER A 575 -10.17 25.80 -10.44
C SER A 575 -10.99 25.84 -11.73
N LYS A 576 -10.33 26.05 -12.89
CA LYS A 576 -10.94 26.01 -14.21
C LYS A 576 -10.66 24.66 -14.88
N ARG A 577 -11.20 23.60 -14.27
CA ARG A 577 -11.20 22.22 -14.79
C ARG A 577 -12.60 21.67 -14.85
N ALA A 578 -12.87 20.87 -15.86
CA ALA A 578 -14.08 20.06 -15.92
C ALA A 578 -13.72 18.64 -16.37
N GLU A 579 -14.43 17.65 -15.88
CA GLU A 579 -14.18 16.26 -16.22
C GLU A 579 -14.32 16.04 -17.74
N GLY A 580 -13.31 15.40 -18.34
CA GLY A 580 -13.21 15.20 -19.78
C GLY A 580 -12.76 16.42 -20.60
N ASP A 581 -12.39 17.54 -19.98
CA ASP A 581 -11.98 18.77 -20.67
C ASP A 581 -10.77 18.63 -21.60
N TYR A 582 -9.88 17.69 -21.31
CA TYR A 582 -8.68 17.37 -22.08
C TYR A 582 -8.94 16.57 -23.37
N LEU A 583 -10.18 16.09 -23.57
CA LEU A 583 -10.56 15.35 -24.79
C LEU A 583 -10.68 16.28 -26.00
N SER A 584 -10.92 15.73 -27.18
CA SER A 584 -11.22 16.56 -28.35
C SER A 584 -12.66 17.11 -28.26
N PRO A 585 -12.90 18.36 -28.69
CA PRO A 585 -14.27 18.87 -28.87
C PRO A 585 -15.10 17.94 -29.77
N PRO A 586 -16.43 17.81 -29.54
CA PRO A 586 -17.27 18.66 -28.68
C PRO A 586 -17.30 18.26 -27.19
N VAL A 587 -16.76 17.10 -26.83
CA VAL A 587 -16.73 16.63 -25.42
C VAL A 587 -15.71 17.41 -24.60
N GLY A 588 -14.51 17.59 -25.17
CA GLY A 588 -13.46 18.41 -24.59
C GLY A 588 -13.74 19.90 -24.66
N ALA A 589 -12.90 20.69 -23.98
CA ALA A 589 -13.11 22.12 -23.84
C ALA A 589 -12.75 22.90 -25.12
N SER A 590 -13.63 23.83 -25.49
CA SER A 590 -13.37 24.90 -26.45
C SER A 590 -13.44 26.26 -25.75
N LYS A 591 -13.25 27.36 -26.49
CA LYS A 591 -13.33 28.73 -25.95
C LYS A 591 -14.69 29.01 -25.28
N ASP A 592 -15.77 28.46 -25.85
CA ASP A 592 -17.15 28.77 -25.45
C ASP A 592 -17.74 27.74 -24.46
N SER A 593 -16.99 26.69 -24.14
CA SER A 593 -17.44 25.59 -23.28
C SER A 593 -17.72 25.99 -21.83
N TRP A 594 -16.91 26.89 -21.27
CA TRP A 594 -16.83 27.11 -19.81
C TRP A 594 -18.09 27.75 -19.21
N ASP A 595 -18.91 28.37 -20.05
CA ASP A 595 -20.15 29.04 -19.66
C ASP A 595 -21.38 28.45 -20.41
N ASP A 596 -21.20 27.39 -21.20
CA ASP A 596 -22.28 26.69 -21.91
C ASP A 596 -22.96 25.66 -20.98
N PRO A 597 -24.25 25.86 -20.62
CA PRO A 597 -24.97 24.94 -19.75
C PRO A 597 -25.07 23.53 -20.32
N LYS A 598 -25.13 23.35 -21.65
CA LYS A 598 -25.22 22.03 -22.27
C LYS A 598 -23.90 21.28 -22.15
N TRP A 599 -22.78 21.98 -22.34
CA TRP A 599 -21.45 21.39 -22.20
C TRP A 599 -21.15 21.01 -20.74
N LEU A 600 -21.48 21.91 -19.80
CA LEU A 600 -21.31 21.65 -18.37
C LEU A 600 -22.20 20.48 -17.90
N SER A 601 -23.43 20.36 -18.40
CA SER A 601 -24.37 19.30 -17.99
C SER A 601 -24.13 17.94 -18.67
N MET A 602 -23.01 17.73 -19.39
CA MET A 602 -22.73 16.41 -19.97
C MET A 602 -22.44 15.38 -18.86
N GLY A 603 -23.00 14.18 -18.98
CA GLY A 603 -22.78 13.09 -18.03
C GLY A 603 -21.65 12.14 -18.46
N GLY A 604 -21.35 11.15 -17.61
CA GLY A 604 -20.28 10.17 -17.88
C GLY A 604 -20.53 9.36 -19.15
N MET A 605 -21.81 9.06 -19.46
CA MET A 605 -22.19 8.38 -20.69
C MET A 605 -21.86 9.20 -21.94
N ASP A 606 -22.03 10.52 -21.89
CA ASP A 606 -21.72 11.40 -23.02
C ASP A 606 -20.21 11.59 -23.18
N ILE A 607 -19.47 11.60 -22.07
CA ILE A 607 -18.03 11.86 -22.05
C ILE A 607 -17.24 10.60 -22.44
N TYR A 608 -17.58 9.46 -21.84
CA TYR A 608 -16.79 8.23 -21.92
C TYR A 608 -17.52 7.05 -22.55
N GLY A 609 -18.84 7.14 -22.78
CA GLY A 609 -19.66 5.99 -23.16
C GLY A 609 -19.84 4.96 -22.03
N LYS A 610 -19.52 5.33 -20.79
CA LYS A 610 -19.58 4.51 -19.57
C LYS A 610 -19.71 5.43 -18.35
N TYR A 611 -19.93 4.86 -17.16
CA TYR A 611 -20.19 5.60 -15.90
C TYR A 611 -21.55 6.32 -15.87
N PRO A 612 -22.66 5.56 -15.90
CA PRO A 612 -24.01 6.13 -15.80
C PRO A 612 -24.28 6.83 -14.46
N ASN A 613 -23.42 6.60 -13.45
CA ASN A 613 -23.55 7.29 -12.17
C ASN A 613 -23.24 8.78 -12.28
N ILE A 614 -22.46 9.21 -13.27
CA ILE A 614 -22.10 10.62 -13.47
C ILE A 614 -23.21 11.26 -14.29
N VAL A 615 -24.08 12.03 -13.64
CA VAL A 615 -25.22 12.70 -14.27
C VAL A 615 -24.75 14.01 -14.92
N HIS A 616 -24.01 14.83 -14.18
CA HIS A 616 -23.30 16.00 -14.71
C HIS A 616 -21.83 15.94 -14.27
N ARG A 617 -20.92 16.20 -15.21
CA ARG A 617 -19.46 16.09 -15.07
C ARG A 617 -18.90 16.83 -13.86
N GLY A 618 -17.79 16.36 -13.32
CA GLY A 618 -17.06 17.07 -12.27
C GLY A 618 -16.59 18.47 -12.68
N LEU A 619 -16.68 19.44 -11.78
CA LEU A 619 -16.17 20.81 -11.96
C LEU A 619 -15.14 21.19 -10.88
N GLY A 620 -14.16 22.01 -11.25
CA GLY A 620 -13.28 22.71 -10.32
C GLY A 620 -12.26 21.82 -9.61
N TRP A 621 -11.74 22.32 -8.48
CA TRP A 621 -10.64 21.66 -7.76
C TRP A 621 -10.92 20.22 -7.35
N GLY A 622 -12.08 19.99 -6.75
CA GLY A 622 -12.51 18.69 -6.25
C GLY A 622 -13.51 17.98 -7.15
N GLN A 623 -13.56 18.36 -8.44
CA GLN A 623 -14.44 17.74 -9.43
C GLN A 623 -15.89 17.54 -8.91
N TRP A 624 -16.52 18.62 -8.40
CA TRP A 624 -17.89 18.59 -7.90
C TRP A 624 -18.84 18.06 -8.97
N THR A 625 -19.44 16.90 -8.70
CA THR A 625 -20.17 16.08 -9.69
C THR A 625 -21.62 15.89 -9.22
N ASP A 626 -22.55 15.84 -10.17
CA ASP A 626 -23.91 15.36 -9.88
C ASP A 626 -23.97 13.87 -10.16
N THR A 627 -24.51 13.10 -9.22
CA THR A 627 -24.50 11.64 -9.23
C THR A 627 -25.90 11.05 -9.18
N SER A 628 -26.07 9.87 -9.77
CA SER A 628 -27.37 9.22 -9.91
C SER A 628 -27.99 8.75 -8.58
N ASP A 629 -27.18 8.68 -7.52
CA ASP A 629 -27.58 8.42 -6.14
C ASP A 629 -28.10 9.67 -5.40
N GLY A 630 -28.25 10.80 -6.09
CA GLY A 630 -28.85 12.03 -5.56
C GLY A 630 -27.85 13.11 -5.16
N GLY A 631 -26.54 12.90 -5.36
CA GLY A 631 -25.55 13.95 -5.23
C GLY A 631 -25.78 15.06 -6.28
N ASN A 632 -25.77 16.32 -5.84
CA ASN A 632 -26.08 17.47 -6.70
C ASN A 632 -25.03 18.60 -6.60
N ARG A 633 -23.77 18.25 -6.33
CA ARG A 633 -22.72 19.22 -6.01
C ARG A 633 -22.28 20.06 -7.21
N HIS A 634 -22.35 19.53 -8.44
CA HIS A 634 -22.14 20.32 -9.66
C HIS A 634 -23.21 21.42 -9.75
N THR A 635 -24.48 21.04 -9.61
CA THR A 635 -25.61 21.98 -9.68
C THR A 635 -25.52 23.02 -8.57
N LEU A 636 -25.19 22.62 -7.34
CA LEU A 636 -25.02 23.52 -6.22
C LEU A 636 -23.91 24.56 -6.48
N LEU A 637 -22.77 24.16 -7.04
CA LEU A 637 -21.68 25.09 -7.37
C LEU A 637 -22.13 26.14 -8.38
N LEU A 638 -22.80 25.73 -9.47
CA LEU A 638 -23.28 26.67 -10.49
C LEU A 638 -24.33 27.64 -9.94
N ASN A 639 -25.24 27.17 -9.09
CA ASN A 639 -26.25 28.02 -8.46
C ASN A 639 -25.61 29.01 -7.48
N PHE A 640 -24.65 28.55 -6.67
CA PHE A 640 -23.90 29.40 -5.77
C PHE A 640 -23.10 30.47 -6.52
N ALA A 641 -22.47 30.11 -7.63
CA ALA A 641 -21.77 31.05 -8.51
C ALA A 641 -22.69 32.15 -9.05
N LYS A 642 -23.89 31.77 -9.52
CA LYS A 642 -24.92 32.70 -9.99
C LYS A 642 -25.39 33.64 -8.88
N GLU A 643 -25.67 33.12 -7.69
CA GLU A 643 -26.08 33.90 -6.51
C GLU A 643 -25.01 34.95 -6.15
N LYS A 644 -23.74 34.54 -6.12
CA LYS A 644 -22.60 35.41 -5.82
C LYS A 644 -22.17 36.30 -6.98
N LYS A 645 -22.83 36.22 -8.15
CA LYS A 645 -22.51 36.96 -9.39
C LYS A 645 -21.05 36.81 -9.80
N LYS A 646 -20.54 35.58 -9.75
CA LYS A 646 -19.16 35.22 -10.06
C LYS A 646 -19.12 34.01 -10.98
N THR A 647 -17.98 33.78 -11.64
CA THR A 647 -17.77 32.55 -12.42
C THR A 647 -17.54 31.37 -11.49
N TRP A 648 -18.04 30.19 -11.86
CA TRP A 648 -17.91 28.98 -11.05
C TRP A 648 -16.44 28.53 -10.88
N TYR A 649 -15.57 28.95 -11.80
CA TYR A 649 -14.13 28.69 -11.78
C TYR A 649 -13.29 29.76 -11.06
N ASP A 650 -13.92 30.74 -10.39
CA ASP A 650 -13.24 31.69 -9.50
C ASP A 650 -12.69 30.95 -8.25
N PRO A 651 -11.37 31.00 -7.98
CA PRO A 651 -10.76 30.30 -6.84
C PRO A 651 -11.37 30.64 -5.49
N LYS A 652 -11.66 31.93 -5.24
CA LYS A 652 -12.23 32.37 -3.96
C LYS A 652 -13.67 31.91 -3.81
N LEU A 653 -14.44 31.90 -4.90
CA LEU A 653 -15.77 31.31 -4.92
C LEU A 653 -15.72 29.82 -4.62
N GLN A 654 -14.81 29.05 -5.21
CA GLN A 654 -14.74 27.61 -4.95
C GLN A 654 -14.40 27.27 -3.49
N LEU A 655 -13.50 28.04 -2.85
CA LEU A 655 -13.25 27.88 -1.41
C LEU A 655 -14.48 28.27 -0.57
N ASP A 656 -15.14 29.38 -0.90
CA ASP A 656 -16.38 29.79 -0.20
C ASP A 656 -17.50 28.77 -0.37
N PHE A 657 -17.67 28.23 -1.59
CA PHE A 657 -18.60 27.15 -1.88
C PHE A 657 -18.29 25.93 -1.03
N MET A 658 -17.05 25.44 -1.03
CA MET A 658 -16.63 24.28 -0.23
C MET A 658 -16.95 24.45 1.27
N LEU A 659 -16.82 25.68 1.78
CA LEU A 659 -17.04 25.97 3.21
C LEU A 659 -18.50 26.26 3.55
N ASN A 660 -19.27 26.86 2.64
CA ASN A 660 -20.56 27.47 2.94
C ASN A 660 -21.69 27.10 1.97
N GLY A 661 -21.38 26.88 0.68
CA GLY A 661 -22.38 26.59 -0.36
C GLY A 661 -22.60 25.11 -0.68
N ASP A 662 -21.66 24.24 -0.32
CA ASP A 662 -21.71 22.80 -0.58
C ASP A 662 -22.72 22.08 0.34
N SER A 663 -22.90 20.78 0.14
CA SER A 663 -23.79 19.95 0.97
C SER A 663 -23.42 20.04 2.46
N PRO A 664 -24.39 19.94 3.40
CA PRO A 664 -24.11 20.02 4.84
C PRO A 664 -23.00 19.08 5.32
N ALA A 665 -22.97 17.84 4.81
CA ALA A 665 -21.94 16.85 5.13
C ALA A 665 -20.57 17.27 4.58
N SER A 666 -20.49 17.62 3.29
CA SER A 666 -19.24 18.04 2.63
C SER A 666 -18.62 19.27 3.31
N ARG A 667 -19.44 20.26 3.70
CA ARG A 667 -18.95 21.43 4.47
C ARG A 667 -18.33 21.03 5.80
N THR A 668 -18.93 20.05 6.48
CA THR A 668 -18.43 19.54 7.77
C THR A 668 -17.08 18.84 7.58
N TYR A 669 -16.97 17.95 6.59
CA TYR A 669 -15.71 17.25 6.31
C TYR A 669 -14.58 18.22 5.92
N ALA A 670 -14.87 19.20 5.06
CA ALA A 670 -13.87 20.22 4.66
C ALA A 670 -13.37 21.01 5.87
N LYS A 671 -14.28 21.53 6.70
CA LYS A 671 -13.93 22.31 7.91
C LYS A 671 -13.15 21.48 8.93
N ASN A 672 -13.50 20.22 9.08
CA ASN A 672 -12.82 19.30 9.98
C ASN A 672 -11.39 19.03 9.54
N VAL A 673 -11.16 18.83 8.24
CA VAL A 673 -9.81 18.61 7.70
C VAL A 673 -9.00 19.90 7.76
N LEU A 674 -9.51 21.01 7.22
CA LEU A 674 -8.80 22.30 7.20
C LEU A 674 -8.45 22.79 8.61
N GLY A 675 -9.33 22.52 9.59
CA GLY A 675 -9.12 22.86 10.99
C GLY A 675 -8.36 21.82 11.82
N SER A 676 -7.85 20.73 11.23
CA SER A 676 -7.20 19.62 11.95
C SER A 676 -8.03 19.05 13.12
N LYS A 677 -9.36 18.97 12.97
CA LYS A 677 -10.29 18.52 14.03
C LYS A 677 -10.46 17.01 14.11
N VAL A 678 -10.18 16.29 13.03
CA VAL A 678 -10.39 14.84 12.90
C VAL A 678 -9.10 14.04 12.99
N ALA A 679 -7.96 14.71 12.82
CA ALA A 679 -6.63 14.13 12.89
C ALA A 679 -5.58 15.23 13.08
N THR A 680 -4.38 14.85 13.53
CA THR A 680 -3.28 15.79 13.79
C THR A 680 -2.17 15.72 12.74
N THR A 681 -2.13 14.67 11.93
CA THR A 681 -1.06 14.46 10.93
C THR A 681 -1.56 14.71 9.51
N VAL A 682 -0.68 15.22 8.64
CA VAL A 682 -0.99 15.42 7.21
C VAL A 682 -1.51 14.14 6.54
N PRO A 683 -0.89 12.95 6.70
CA PRO A 683 -1.39 11.71 6.10
C PRO A 683 -2.83 11.35 6.48
N GLU A 684 -3.17 11.44 7.77
CA GLU A 684 -4.50 11.10 8.27
C GLU A 684 -5.55 12.08 7.75
N LEU A 685 -5.24 13.38 7.76
CA LEU A 685 -6.11 14.43 7.23
C LEU A 685 -6.34 14.26 5.73
N THR A 686 -5.30 13.93 4.96
CA THR A 686 -5.39 13.67 3.51
C THR A 686 -6.30 12.49 3.22
N ASN A 687 -6.13 11.38 3.93
CA ASN A 687 -6.95 10.18 3.73
C ASN A 687 -8.40 10.37 4.20
N TYR A 688 -8.62 11.12 5.28
CA TYR A 688 -9.96 11.49 5.73
C TYR A 688 -10.67 12.33 4.66
N PHE A 689 -9.99 13.33 4.10
CA PHE A 689 -10.54 14.16 3.03
C PHE A 689 -10.88 13.34 1.79
N LEU A 690 -9.96 12.46 1.35
CA LEU A 690 -10.19 11.53 0.24
C LEU A 690 -11.41 10.62 0.48
N THR A 691 -11.53 10.08 1.69
CA THR A 691 -12.57 9.10 2.02
C THR A 691 -13.95 9.76 2.10
N TYR A 692 -14.07 10.89 2.80
CA TYR A 692 -15.37 11.45 3.15
C TYR A 692 -15.76 12.67 2.32
N TRP A 693 -14.81 13.46 1.85
CA TRP A 693 -15.10 14.66 1.05
C TRP A 693 -15.04 14.41 -0.46
N GLU A 694 -13.98 13.75 -0.94
CA GLU A 694 -13.87 13.32 -2.35
C GLU A 694 -14.78 12.10 -2.62
N GLY A 695 -14.97 11.24 -1.61
CA GLY A 695 -15.81 10.04 -1.72
C GLY A 695 -15.13 8.87 -2.45
N ASN A 696 -13.79 8.89 -2.55
CA ASN A 696 -13.00 7.92 -3.32
C ASN A 696 -12.02 7.15 -2.40
N PRO A 697 -12.50 6.36 -1.42
CA PRO A 697 -11.64 5.67 -0.46
C PRO A 697 -10.66 4.73 -1.16
N GLY A 698 -9.37 4.85 -0.82
CA GLY A 698 -8.31 4.00 -1.35
C GLY A 698 -7.71 4.45 -2.70
N ASP A 699 -8.27 5.47 -3.36
CA ASP A 699 -7.71 5.97 -4.63
C ASP A 699 -6.40 6.73 -4.41
N LYS A 700 -5.30 6.19 -4.93
CA LYS A 700 -3.97 6.85 -4.97
C LYS A 700 -3.53 7.45 -3.62
N VAL A 701 -3.88 6.80 -2.52
CA VAL A 701 -3.65 7.29 -1.15
C VAL A 701 -2.19 7.73 -0.94
N ALA A 702 -1.23 6.91 -1.37
CA ALA A 702 0.19 7.22 -1.23
C ALA A 702 0.63 8.46 -2.04
N GLU A 703 0.15 8.62 -3.28
CA GLU A 703 0.47 9.78 -4.12
C GLU A 703 -0.10 11.07 -3.53
N ARG A 704 -1.36 11.02 -3.06
CA ARG A 704 -2.06 12.16 -2.44
C ARG A 704 -1.40 12.57 -1.12
N ILE A 705 -0.98 11.60 -0.30
CA ILE A 705 -0.26 11.85 0.96
C ILE A 705 1.11 12.49 0.68
N GLN A 706 1.86 11.95 -0.28
CA GLN A 706 3.17 12.53 -0.65
C GLN A 706 3.00 13.96 -1.20
N SER A 707 2.02 14.20 -2.08
CA SER A 707 1.74 15.56 -2.57
C SER A 707 1.37 16.49 -1.41
N ALA A 708 0.50 16.06 -0.49
CA ALA A 708 0.14 16.85 0.69
C ALA A 708 1.36 17.20 1.55
N GLN A 709 2.31 16.29 1.74
CA GLN A 709 3.51 16.55 2.52
C GLN A 709 4.48 17.49 1.80
N ASN A 710 4.58 17.37 0.49
CA ASN A 710 5.33 18.33 -0.32
C ASN A 710 4.76 19.74 -0.15
N TRP A 711 3.43 19.91 -0.22
CA TRP A 711 2.77 21.19 0.05
C TRP A 711 2.95 21.67 1.49
N TYR A 712 2.86 20.77 2.48
CA TYR A 712 3.11 21.09 3.88
C TYR A 712 4.50 21.67 4.08
N ASN A 713 5.53 20.98 3.56
CA ASN A 713 6.93 21.40 3.67
C ASN A 713 7.21 22.67 2.89
N TYR A 714 6.64 22.81 1.68
CA TYR A 714 6.75 24.02 0.88
C TYR A 714 6.27 25.26 1.65
N PHE A 715 5.04 25.22 2.19
CA PHE A 715 4.50 26.34 2.96
C PHE A 715 5.08 26.44 4.38
N LYS A 716 5.56 25.34 4.97
CA LYS A 716 6.30 25.37 6.24
C LYS A 716 7.62 26.11 6.08
N ASN A 717 8.39 25.80 5.04
CA ASN A 717 9.68 26.42 4.76
C ASN A 717 9.51 27.90 4.35
N MET A 718 8.42 28.22 3.62
CA MET A 718 7.98 29.60 3.39
C MET A 718 7.75 30.38 4.70
N ASN A 719 7.38 29.69 5.79
CA ASN A 719 7.16 30.28 7.13
C ASN A 719 8.37 30.16 8.08
N ALA A 720 9.32 29.25 7.83
CA ALA A 720 10.43 28.92 8.73
C ALA A 720 11.75 29.58 8.35
N GLU A 721 11.96 29.93 7.08
CA GLU A 721 13.19 30.59 6.64
C GLU A 721 13.08 32.09 6.60
N GLY A 722 14.07 32.72 7.23
CA GLY A 722 14.07 34.13 7.49
C GLY A 722 14.44 35.06 6.34
N ASN A 723 13.97 34.74 5.14
CA ASN A 723 14.07 35.57 3.96
C ASN A 723 12.71 35.57 3.29
N GLY A 724 11.99 36.69 3.39
CA GLY A 724 10.69 36.86 2.77
C GLY A 724 10.72 36.37 1.32
N ASP A 725 9.76 35.50 1.04
CA ASP A 725 9.58 34.70 -0.17
C ASP A 725 9.93 35.49 -1.45
N MET A 726 11.01 35.12 -2.16
CA MET A 726 11.42 35.76 -3.41
C MET A 726 10.98 34.94 -4.61
N ASN A 727 10.43 35.58 -5.64
CA ASN A 727 10.22 34.88 -6.91
C ASN A 727 11.57 34.49 -7.58
N ALA A 728 11.54 33.52 -8.50
CA ALA A 728 12.76 32.93 -9.09
C ALA A 728 13.73 33.98 -9.69
N SER A 729 13.22 34.99 -10.41
CA SER A 729 14.06 36.06 -10.98
C SER A 729 14.54 37.07 -9.92
N SER A 730 13.75 37.31 -8.88
CA SER A 730 14.15 38.12 -7.72
C SER A 730 15.29 37.47 -6.96
N LYS A 731 15.29 36.14 -6.83
CA LYS A 731 16.38 35.40 -6.17
C LYS A 731 17.71 35.61 -6.90
N GLU A 732 17.71 35.55 -8.22
CA GLU A 732 18.92 35.82 -9.03
C GLU A 732 19.45 37.24 -8.83
N VAL A 733 18.56 38.24 -8.80
CA VAL A 733 18.95 39.64 -8.54
C VAL A 733 19.48 39.78 -7.12
N TYR A 734 18.82 39.20 -6.12
CA TYR A 734 19.28 39.24 -4.74
C TYR A 734 20.67 38.62 -4.59
N GLU A 735 20.88 37.40 -5.09
CA GLU A 735 22.17 36.70 -5.02
C GLU A 735 23.31 37.50 -5.68
N LYS A 736 23.01 38.17 -6.80
CA LYS A 736 23.99 39.00 -7.52
C LYS A 736 24.39 40.27 -6.75
N TYR A 737 23.51 40.83 -5.92
CA TYR A 737 23.71 42.13 -5.28
C TYR A 737 23.83 42.08 -3.76
N LYS A 738 23.60 40.92 -3.11
CA LYS A 738 23.64 40.76 -1.65
C LYS A 738 24.91 41.30 -0.99
N ASP A 739 26.07 41.10 -1.62
CA ASP A 739 27.35 41.57 -1.08
C ASP A 739 27.51 43.10 -1.10
N LYS A 740 26.68 43.78 -1.90
CA LYS A 740 26.63 45.25 -2.03
C LYS A 740 25.56 45.88 -1.13
N ILE A 741 24.72 45.07 -0.48
CA ILE A 741 23.61 45.50 0.38
C ILE A 741 24.03 45.29 1.84
N LYS A 742 24.27 46.38 2.59
CA LYS A 742 24.80 46.30 3.97
C LYS A 742 24.21 47.35 4.92
N PRO A 743 23.41 46.99 5.95
CA PRO A 743 23.12 45.62 6.39
C PRO A 743 22.16 44.90 5.46
N LEU A 744 22.24 43.56 5.43
CA LEU A 744 21.20 42.74 4.83
C LEU A 744 19.93 42.81 5.69
N PRO A 745 18.74 42.81 5.07
CA PRO A 745 17.50 42.72 5.82
C PRO A 745 17.40 41.39 6.55
N THR A 746 16.74 41.41 7.70
CA THR A 746 16.53 40.22 8.52
C THR A 746 15.03 39.96 8.70
N ASN A 747 14.67 38.89 9.41
CA ASN A 747 13.30 38.64 9.84
C ASN A 747 12.66 39.79 10.61
N LYS A 748 13.47 40.61 11.27
CA LYS A 748 12.97 41.78 11.96
C LYS A 748 12.29 42.74 11.00
N GLU A 749 12.85 42.93 9.81
CA GLU A 749 12.31 43.85 8.80
C GLU A 749 11.25 43.19 7.91
N MET A 750 11.38 41.89 7.66
CA MET A 750 10.54 41.15 6.71
C MET A 750 9.28 40.54 7.34
N GLY A 751 9.25 40.27 8.65
CA GLY A 751 8.10 39.63 9.29
C GLY A 751 7.69 40.24 10.63
N THR A 752 8.63 40.45 11.56
CA THR A 752 8.28 40.89 12.93
C THR A 752 7.94 42.39 13.01
N GLY A 753 8.62 43.21 12.22
CA GLY A 753 8.47 44.67 12.21
C GLY A 753 9.11 45.39 13.40
N TRP A 754 9.22 46.71 13.26
CA TRP A 754 9.68 47.62 14.30
C TRP A 754 8.51 48.28 15.05
N PRO A 755 8.65 48.55 16.36
CA PRO A 755 7.63 49.30 17.10
C PRO A 755 7.30 50.64 16.43
N GLY A 756 6.02 51.00 16.42
CA GLY A 756 5.52 52.22 15.79
C GLY A 756 5.14 52.10 14.31
N ASN A 757 5.35 50.94 13.68
CA ASN A 757 4.87 50.71 12.32
C ASN A 757 3.33 50.55 12.31
N ALA A 758 2.62 51.48 11.68
CA ALA A 758 1.15 51.44 11.59
C ALA A 758 0.63 50.92 10.24
N TYR A 759 1.51 50.54 9.31
CA TYR A 759 1.11 49.92 8.06
C TYR A 759 0.73 48.46 8.29
N ALA A 760 -0.12 47.90 7.42
CA ALA A 760 -0.52 46.49 7.52
C ALA A 760 0.64 45.57 7.09
N LEU A 761 0.93 44.55 7.90
CA LEU A 761 1.94 43.53 7.63
C LEU A 761 1.71 42.89 6.24
N GLY A 762 2.80 42.62 5.52
CA GLY A 762 2.74 42.03 4.18
C GLY A 762 2.59 43.06 3.04
N ASN A 763 2.44 44.36 3.34
CA ASN A 763 2.36 45.44 2.34
C ASN A 763 3.70 46.09 2.03
N CYS A 764 3.79 46.71 0.85
CA CYS A 764 4.94 47.49 0.41
C CYS A 764 5.34 48.62 1.38
N THR A 765 4.35 49.36 1.89
CA THR A 765 4.56 50.45 2.85
C THR A 765 5.08 49.96 4.20
N TRP A 766 4.63 48.77 4.63
CA TRP A 766 5.10 48.13 5.86
C TRP A 766 6.57 47.71 5.74
N TRP A 767 6.95 47.11 4.61
CA TRP A 767 8.33 46.78 4.30
C TRP A 767 9.24 48.02 4.34
N VAL A 768 8.87 49.08 3.62
CA VAL A 768 9.70 50.29 3.54
C VAL A 768 9.87 50.93 4.92
N TYR A 769 8.82 51.00 5.75
CA TYR A 769 8.96 51.51 7.12
C TYR A 769 10.01 50.75 7.93
N ASN A 770 9.97 49.42 7.89
CA ASN A 770 10.90 48.60 8.66
C ASN A 770 12.32 48.64 8.10
N ARG A 771 12.47 48.62 6.78
CA ARG A 771 13.77 48.65 6.12
C ARG A 771 14.47 50.00 6.35
N GLU A 772 13.75 51.11 6.25
CA GLU A 772 14.28 52.43 6.60
C GLU A 772 14.73 52.48 8.06
N LYS A 773 13.96 51.89 8.98
CA LYS A 773 14.35 51.79 10.39
C LYS A 773 15.68 51.07 10.58
N GLN A 774 15.89 49.97 9.87
CA GLN A 774 17.14 49.23 9.89
C GLN A 774 18.31 50.01 9.26
N LEU A 775 18.04 50.85 8.27
CA LEU A 775 19.02 51.75 7.66
C LEU A 775 19.33 52.98 8.53
N GLY A 776 18.66 53.12 9.68
CA GLY A 776 18.88 54.19 10.65
C GLY A 776 17.91 55.37 10.51
N THR A 777 16.92 55.27 9.62
CA THR A 777 15.98 56.36 9.33
C THR A 777 14.61 56.09 9.95
N SER A 778 13.98 57.11 10.53
CA SER A 778 12.61 56.98 11.04
C SER A 778 11.63 57.72 10.12
N ILE A 779 10.66 57.00 9.57
CA ILE A 779 9.65 57.56 8.67
C ILE A 779 8.29 57.67 9.35
N TYR A 780 7.42 58.56 8.87
CA TYR A 780 6.10 58.75 9.43
C TYR A 780 5.19 57.53 9.18
N PRO A 781 4.51 56.98 10.20
CA PRO A 781 3.78 55.72 10.08
C PRO A 781 2.41 55.83 9.39
N TYR A 782 1.95 57.03 9.02
CA TYR A 782 0.61 57.26 8.43
C TYR A 782 0.63 58.12 7.15
N MET A 783 1.51 57.79 6.19
CA MET A 783 1.56 58.49 4.89
C MET A 783 0.50 57.97 3.88
N GLY A 784 -0.25 56.92 4.24
CA GLY A 784 -1.28 56.32 3.39
C GLY A 784 -0.75 55.28 2.40
N ASN A 785 -1.51 55.06 1.32
CA ASN A 785 -1.12 54.18 0.21
C ASN A 785 0.09 54.74 -0.54
N ALA A 786 0.84 53.86 -1.21
CA ALA A 786 2.10 54.24 -1.85
C ALA A 786 1.97 55.40 -2.85
N ASN A 787 0.89 55.47 -3.64
CA ASN A 787 0.62 56.59 -4.55
C ASN A 787 0.40 57.96 -3.87
N GLN A 788 0.13 57.99 -2.56
CA GLN A 788 -0.05 59.22 -1.78
C GLN A 788 1.27 59.74 -1.20
N TRP A 789 2.31 58.91 -1.15
CA TRP A 789 3.61 59.26 -0.55
C TRP A 789 4.31 60.45 -1.21
N PRO A 790 4.25 60.67 -2.55
CA PRO A 790 4.87 61.84 -3.17
C PRO A 790 4.22 63.17 -2.74
N THR A 791 2.99 63.15 -2.24
CA THR A 791 2.33 64.33 -1.67
C THR A 791 2.57 64.41 -0.16
N ASN A 792 2.54 63.26 0.53
CA ASN A 792 2.60 63.17 1.99
C ASN A 792 4.02 63.06 2.57
N TYR A 793 5.07 63.05 1.75
CA TYR A 793 6.46 62.88 2.21
C TYR A 793 6.86 63.89 3.30
N HIS A 794 6.33 65.11 3.25
CA HIS A 794 6.59 66.19 4.21
C HIS A 794 6.16 65.86 5.64
N LEU A 795 5.28 64.87 5.84
CA LEU A 795 4.92 64.35 7.16
C LEU A 795 6.09 63.62 7.85
N THR A 796 7.09 63.17 7.08
CA THR A 796 8.37 62.70 7.60
C THR A 796 9.34 63.88 7.70
N PRO A 797 9.75 64.31 8.91
CA PRO A 797 10.62 65.47 9.08
C PRO A 797 11.92 65.36 8.27
N GLY A 798 12.22 66.39 7.48
CA GLY A 798 13.45 66.44 6.68
C GLY A 798 13.42 65.65 5.36
N ALA A 799 12.32 64.96 5.05
CA ALA A 799 12.17 64.25 3.79
C ALA A 799 12.09 65.23 2.59
N LYS A 800 12.63 64.82 1.44
CA LYS A 800 12.61 65.60 0.20
C LYS A 800 12.35 64.72 -1.01
N LEU A 801 11.64 65.26 -2.00
CA LEU A 801 11.59 64.66 -3.33
C LEU A 801 12.90 64.95 -4.07
N VAL A 802 13.50 63.92 -4.67
CA VAL A 802 14.75 64.02 -5.42
C VAL A 802 14.60 63.43 -6.81
N SER A 803 15.40 63.94 -7.76
CA SER A 803 15.38 63.50 -9.16
C SER A 803 16.34 62.35 -9.45
N THR A 804 17.29 62.06 -8.54
CA THR A 804 18.31 61.01 -8.71
C THR A 804 18.25 60.00 -7.57
N PRO A 805 18.17 58.68 -7.86
CA PRO A 805 18.13 57.66 -6.82
C PRO A 805 19.46 57.61 -6.08
N LYS A 806 19.39 57.40 -4.77
CA LYS A 806 20.50 57.03 -3.91
C LYS A 806 20.04 55.89 -3.01
N ARG A 807 21.00 55.08 -2.56
CA ARG A 807 20.77 54.06 -1.55
C ARG A 807 20.07 54.66 -0.31
N GLY A 808 19.00 54.01 0.14
CA GLY A 808 18.14 54.46 1.25
C GLY A 808 17.07 55.48 0.86
N ASP A 809 16.90 55.78 -0.43
CA ASP A 809 15.72 56.51 -0.89
C ASP A 809 14.55 55.52 -1.04
N ALA A 810 13.33 55.96 -0.70
CA ALA A 810 12.13 55.24 -1.12
C ALA A 810 11.83 55.56 -2.59
N VAL A 811 11.64 54.52 -3.40
CA VAL A 811 11.15 54.65 -4.78
C VAL A 811 9.65 54.42 -4.79
N VAL A 812 8.90 55.42 -5.23
CA VAL A 812 7.44 55.37 -5.38
C VAL A 812 7.08 55.23 -6.85
N PHE A 813 6.23 54.26 -7.14
CA PHE A 813 5.65 54.01 -8.45
C PHE A 813 4.20 54.50 -8.45
N VAL A 814 3.88 55.43 -9.35
CA VAL A 814 2.48 55.79 -9.60
C VAL A 814 1.76 54.63 -10.28
N GLY A 815 0.43 54.58 -10.14
CA GLY A 815 -0.36 53.44 -10.57
C GLY A 815 -0.11 53.07 -12.04
N GLY A 816 0.16 51.77 -12.28
CA GLY A 816 0.38 51.21 -13.62
C GLY A 816 1.83 51.30 -14.12
N VAL A 817 2.74 51.94 -13.39
CA VAL A 817 4.16 52.03 -13.76
C VAL A 817 4.92 50.82 -13.23
N ALA A 818 5.82 50.25 -14.05
CA ALA A 818 6.70 49.13 -13.65
C ALA A 818 5.96 47.89 -13.09
N ASN A 819 4.81 47.53 -13.68
CA ASN A 819 3.95 46.40 -13.27
C ASN A 819 3.36 46.53 -11.85
N THR A 820 3.07 47.75 -11.40
CA THR A 820 2.49 48.02 -10.07
C THR A 820 0.99 48.26 -10.13
N SER A 821 0.31 48.16 -8.98
CA SER A 821 -1.15 48.33 -8.88
C SER A 821 -1.60 49.66 -9.51
N PRO A 822 -2.54 49.66 -10.47
CA PRO A 822 -3.05 50.89 -11.06
C PRO A 822 -3.84 51.75 -10.06
N ILE A 823 -4.29 51.18 -8.94
CA ILE A 823 -5.15 51.86 -7.96
C ILE A 823 -4.34 52.40 -6.78
N TYR A 824 -3.43 51.59 -6.22
CA TYR A 824 -2.75 51.91 -4.96
C TYR A 824 -1.32 52.43 -5.14
N GLY A 825 -0.76 52.34 -6.35
CA GLY A 825 0.67 52.53 -6.59
C GLY A 825 1.52 51.47 -5.89
N HIS A 826 2.82 51.73 -5.77
CA HIS A 826 3.74 50.85 -5.04
C HIS A 826 4.94 51.63 -4.50
N VAL A 827 5.59 51.09 -3.47
CA VAL A 827 6.81 51.69 -2.91
C VAL A 827 7.83 50.61 -2.56
N GLY A 828 9.10 50.88 -2.86
CA GLY A 828 10.25 50.04 -2.50
C GLY A 828 11.39 50.87 -1.94
N VAL A 829 12.46 50.22 -1.51
CA VAL A 829 13.70 50.87 -1.06
C VAL A 829 14.77 50.72 -2.15
N VAL A 830 15.46 51.82 -2.46
CA VAL A 830 16.65 51.78 -3.31
C VAL A 830 17.82 51.21 -2.51
N GLU A 831 18.31 50.05 -2.93
CA GLU A 831 19.30 49.27 -2.18
C GLU A 831 20.71 49.48 -2.73
N TYR A 832 20.82 49.70 -4.03
CA TYR A 832 22.09 49.97 -4.71
C TYR A 832 21.85 50.75 -6.02
N VAL A 833 22.79 51.61 -6.42
CA VAL A 833 22.74 52.34 -7.70
C VAL A 833 23.95 51.94 -8.54
N ASN A 834 23.72 51.45 -9.74
CA ASN A 834 24.75 51.03 -10.70
C ASN A 834 25.39 52.25 -11.39
N SER A 835 26.58 52.05 -11.94
CA SER A 835 27.32 53.09 -12.69
C SER A 835 26.58 53.57 -13.94
N ASP A 836 25.71 52.75 -14.52
CA ASP A 836 24.91 53.08 -15.70
C ASP A 836 23.60 53.84 -15.38
N GLY A 837 23.41 54.22 -14.11
CA GLY A 837 22.22 54.93 -13.62
C GLY A 837 20.99 54.04 -13.39
N SER A 838 21.07 52.73 -13.62
CA SER A 838 20.07 51.79 -13.09
C SER A 838 20.24 51.59 -11.59
N PHE A 839 19.22 51.09 -10.91
CA PHE A 839 19.27 50.85 -9.47
C PHE A 839 18.55 49.55 -9.09
N VAL A 840 18.99 48.96 -8.00
CA VAL A 840 18.39 47.79 -7.37
C VAL A 840 17.35 48.26 -6.36
N THR A 841 16.13 47.74 -6.45
CA THR A 841 15.06 47.99 -5.49
C THR A 841 14.73 46.73 -4.71
N SER A 842 14.47 46.86 -3.39
CA SER A 842 13.82 45.85 -2.57
C SER A 842 12.39 46.27 -2.24
N GLU A 843 11.45 45.36 -2.43
CA GLU A 843 10.04 45.66 -2.26
C GLU A 843 9.26 44.43 -1.77
N MET A 844 8.08 44.66 -1.21
CA MET A 844 7.17 43.60 -0.74
C MET A 844 5.79 43.84 -1.34
N ASN A 845 4.99 42.78 -1.56
CA ASN A 845 3.64 42.88 -2.11
C ASN A 845 3.57 43.11 -3.63
N VAL A 846 4.61 42.71 -4.36
CA VAL A 846 4.60 42.56 -5.82
C VAL A 846 5.39 41.26 -6.11
N PRO A 847 4.74 40.16 -6.56
CA PRO A 847 3.38 40.07 -7.10
C PRO A 847 2.24 39.91 -6.08
N SER A 848 2.50 39.53 -4.83
CA SER A 848 1.46 39.26 -3.81
C SER A 848 1.94 39.59 -2.39
N PRO A 849 1.03 39.80 -1.42
CA PRO A 849 1.41 40.13 -0.05
C PRO A 849 2.40 39.13 0.54
N TYR A 850 3.27 39.61 1.43
CA TYR A 850 4.33 38.83 2.09
C TYR A 850 5.47 38.33 1.19
N VAL A 851 5.38 38.52 -0.13
CA VAL A 851 6.44 38.15 -1.08
C VAL A 851 7.40 39.32 -1.23
N MET A 852 8.69 39.08 -1.02
CA MET A 852 9.76 40.02 -1.31
C MET A 852 10.15 39.95 -2.78
N GLN A 853 10.55 41.10 -3.32
CA GLN A 853 11.04 41.19 -4.67
C GLN A 853 12.27 42.10 -4.75
N TRP A 854 13.21 41.68 -5.59
CA TRP A 854 14.41 42.41 -5.95
C TRP A 854 14.45 42.59 -7.46
N ARG A 855 14.59 43.83 -7.92
CA ARG A 855 14.65 44.15 -9.36
C ARG A 855 15.72 45.19 -9.64
N VAL A 856 16.26 45.13 -10.85
CA VAL A 856 17.10 46.20 -11.41
C VAL A 856 16.21 47.05 -12.32
N LEU A 857 16.09 48.34 -12.03
CA LEU A 857 15.24 49.28 -12.77
C LEU A 857 16.04 50.49 -13.24
N LYS A 858 15.59 51.12 -14.32
CA LYS A 858 16.04 52.46 -14.71
C LYS A 858 14.94 53.46 -14.39
N LYS A 859 15.32 54.67 -14.01
CA LYS A 859 14.37 55.76 -13.79
C LYS A 859 13.56 55.99 -15.07
N GLN A 860 12.24 56.01 -14.92
CA GLN A 860 11.29 56.35 -15.98
C GLN A 860 10.21 57.31 -15.45
N ALA A 861 9.39 57.85 -16.34
CA ALA A 861 8.27 58.68 -15.97
C ALA A 861 7.32 57.95 -15.00
N GLY A 862 6.82 58.66 -14.00
CA GLY A 862 5.96 58.09 -12.95
C GLY A 862 6.71 57.36 -11.81
N MET A 863 8.03 57.50 -11.75
CA MET A 863 8.83 57.11 -10.58
C MET A 863 9.32 58.34 -9.82
N TYR A 864 9.01 58.38 -8.53
CA TYR A 864 9.44 59.44 -7.61
C TYR A 864 10.38 58.86 -6.57
N PHE A 865 11.41 59.61 -6.19
CA PHE A 865 12.32 59.21 -5.12
C PHE A 865 12.14 60.15 -3.94
N ILE A 866 11.89 59.57 -2.76
CA ILE A 866 11.81 60.29 -1.50
C ILE A 866 13.08 59.99 -0.73
N ARG A 867 13.86 61.03 -0.46
CA ARG A 867 15.05 60.94 0.40
C ARG A 867 14.67 61.33 1.81
N PHE A 868 14.88 60.43 2.75
CA PHE A 868 14.73 60.69 4.17
C PHE A 868 16.06 61.18 4.77
N LYS A 869 16.00 61.89 5.90
CA LYS A 869 17.17 62.52 6.55
C LYS A 869 17.60 61.74 7.79
#